data_AF-O61967-F1
#
_entry.id   AF-O61967-F1
#
_cell.length_a   1.000
_cell.length_b   1.000
_cell.length_c   1.000
_cell.angle_alpha   90.00
_cell.angle_beta   90.00
_cell.angle_gamma   90.00
#
_symmetry.space_group_name_H-M   'P 1'
#
loop_
_entity.id
_entity.type
_entity.pdbx_description
1 polymer ?
#
loop_
_entity_poly.entity_id
_entity_poly.type
_entity_poly.pdbx_seq_one_letter_code
_entity_poly.pdbx_strand_id
1 'polypeptide(L)'
;MPAFFCLPMACQRQVDSIDRSQSNLQAIPSDIFRFRKLEDLNLTMNNIKELDHRLFSLRHLRILDVSDNELAVLPAEIGNLTQLIELNLNRNSIAKLPDTMQNCKLLTTLNLSSNPFTRLPETICECSSITILSLNETSLTLLPSNIGSLTNLRVLEARDNLLRTIPLSIVELRKLEELDLGQNELEALPAEIGKLTSLREFYVDINSLTSLPDSISGCRMLDQLDVSENQIIRLPENLGRMPNLTDLNISINEIIELPSSFGELKRLQMLKADRNSLHNLTSEIGKCQSLTELYLGQNFLTDLPDTIGDLRQLTTLNVDCNNLSDIPDTIGNCKSLTVLSLRQNILTELPMTIGKCENLTVLDVASNKLPHLPFTVKVLYKLQALWLSENQTQSILKLSETRDDRKGIKVVTCYLLPQVDAIDGEGRSGSAQHNTDRGAFLGGPKVHFHDQADTTFEENKEAEIHLGNFERHNTPHPKTPKHKKGSIDGHMLPHEIDQPRQLSLVSNHRTSTSSFGESSNSINRDLADIRAQNGVREATLSPEREERMATSLSSLSNLAAGTQNMHTIRIQKDDTGKLGLSFAGGTSNDPAPNSNGDSGLFVTKVTPGSAAYRCGLREGDKLIRANDVNMINASQDNAMEAIKKRETVELVVLRRSPSPVSRTSEPSLNGSSHQLNHFDAGSPDSTMFVTSSTPVYAS
;
A
#
# COMPACT_ATOMS: atom_id res chain seq x y z
N MET A 1 -71.32 30.93 16.95
CA MET A 1 -70.60 29.87 17.68
C MET A 1 -69.61 29.23 16.73
N PRO A 2 -68.29 29.41 16.91
CA PRO A 2 -67.32 28.62 16.18
C PRO A 2 -67.22 27.25 16.84
N ALA A 3 -67.41 26.21 16.02
CA ALA A 3 -67.37 24.82 16.44
C ALA A 3 -65.98 24.47 17.00
N PHE A 4 -65.92 24.21 18.31
CA PHE A 4 -64.83 23.47 18.91
C PHE A 4 -64.84 22.07 18.30
N PHE A 5 -63.95 21.82 17.34
CA PHE A 5 -63.57 20.47 16.98
C PHE A 5 -62.92 19.84 18.22
N CYS A 6 -63.72 19.07 18.96
CA CYS A 6 -63.26 18.11 19.95
C CYS A 6 -62.34 17.10 19.25
N LEU A 7 -61.05 17.42 19.18
CA LEU A 7 -60.02 16.41 18.99
C LEU A 7 -59.99 15.56 20.28
N PRO A 8 -60.18 14.23 20.20
CA PRO A 8 -60.34 13.38 21.37
C PRO A 8 -59.07 13.41 22.23
N MET A 9 -59.19 13.98 23.42
CA MET A 9 -58.26 13.85 24.53
C MET A 9 -58.32 12.40 25.06
N ALA A 10 -57.74 11.44 24.36
CA ALA A 10 -57.69 10.05 24.82
C ALA A 10 -56.59 9.20 24.16
N CYS A 11 -55.39 9.77 24.04
CA CYS A 11 -54.09 9.07 23.99
C CYS A 11 -53.08 10.14 23.59
N GLN A 12 -52.52 10.86 24.56
CA GLN A 12 -51.20 11.45 24.33
C GLN A 12 -50.24 10.27 24.18
N ARG A 13 -50.17 9.72 22.96
CA ARG A 13 -49.10 8.81 22.59
C ARG A 13 -47.82 9.53 22.96
N GLN A 14 -47.10 8.95 23.92
CA GLN A 14 -45.80 9.45 24.33
C GLN A 14 -44.92 9.43 23.09
N VAL A 15 -44.55 10.60 22.60
CA VAL A 15 -43.59 10.74 21.51
C VAL A 15 -42.23 10.82 22.17
N ASP A 16 -41.47 9.76 22.02
CA ASP A 16 -40.09 9.58 22.46
C ASP A 16 -39.08 9.85 21.34
N SER A 17 -39.47 9.67 20.07
CA SER A 17 -38.63 9.94 18.92
C SER A 17 -39.31 10.85 17.89
N ILE A 18 -38.59 11.85 17.39
CA ILE A 18 -39.02 12.76 16.30
C ILE A 18 -37.92 12.84 15.25
N ASP A 19 -38.29 12.52 14.01
CA ASP A 19 -37.50 12.80 12.83
C ASP A 19 -38.11 13.97 12.04
N ARG A 20 -37.29 14.97 11.79
CA ARG A 20 -37.53 16.18 10.98
C ARG A 20 -36.32 16.48 10.09
N SER A 21 -35.55 15.46 9.75
CA SER A 21 -34.46 15.57 8.80
C SER A 21 -34.95 16.01 7.41
N GLN A 22 -34.08 16.62 6.61
CA GLN A 22 -34.33 16.96 5.21
C GLN A 22 -35.65 17.74 4.97
N SER A 23 -36.04 18.58 5.93
CA SER A 23 -37.35 19.23 5.96
C SER A 23 -37.27 20.72 5.59
N ASN A 24 -36.12 21.18 5.09
CA ASN A 24 -35.83 22.58 4.74
C ASN A 24 -36.17 23.57 5.88
N LEU A 25 -35.95 23.14 7.13
CA LEU A 25 -36.28 23.93 8.31
C LEU A 25 -35.24 25.03 8.50
N GLN A 26 -35.70 26.27 8.74
CA GLN A 26 -34.82 27.39 9.10
C GLN A 26 -34.60 27.52 10.61
N ALA A 27 -35.46 26.89 11.40
CA ALA A 27 -35.44 26.88 12.86
C ALA A 27 -36.13 25.61 13.38
N ILE A 28 -35.87 25.25 14.63
CA ILE A 28 -36.54 24.12 15.29
C ILE A 28 -38.05 24.40 15.40
N PRO A 29 -38.93 23.54 14.85
CA PRO A 29 -40.37 23.72 14.96
C PRO A 29 -40.85 23.82 16.41
N SER A 30 -41.61 24.86 16.73
CA SER A 30 -42.04 25.15 18.11
C SER A 30 -42.90 24.06 18.75
N ASP A 31 -43.53 23.21 17.92
CA ASP A 31 -44.37 22.13 18.37
C ASP A 31 -43.57 20.94 18.93
N ILE A 32 -42.26 20.84 18.67
CA ILE A 32 -41.38 19.83 19.26
C ILE A 32 -41.29 20.00 20.78
N PHE A 33 -41.31 21.25 21.27
CA PHE A 33 -41.11 21.56 22.69
C PHE A 33 -42.27 21.10 23.60
N ARG A 34 -43.41 20.64 23.04
CA ARG A 34 -44.51 20.07 23.81
C ARG A 34 -44.23 18.63 24.27
N PHE A 35 -43.29 17.93 23.64
CA PHE A 35 -42.97 16.54 23.93
C PHE A 35 -41.90 16.45 25.04
N ARG A 36 -42.30 16.68 26.29
CA ARG A 36 -41.38 16.73 27.46
C ARG A 36 -40.62 15.42 27.77
N LYS A 37 -41.05 14.31 27.16
CA LYS A 37 -40.43 12.98 27.26
C LYS A 37 -39.69 12.57 25.99
N LEU A 38 -39.42 13.51 25.09
CA LEU A 38 -38.65 13.25 23.88
C LEU A 38 -37.23 12.80 24.27
N GLU A 39 -36.82 11.66 23.72
CA GLU A 39 -35.50 11.06 23.89
C GLU A 39 -34.65 11.23 22.63
N ASP A 40 -35.24 11.10 21.45
CA ASP A 40 -34.51 11.15 20.18
C ASP A 40 -35.05 12.27 19.29
N LEU A 41 -34.17 13.18 18.87
CA LEU A 41 -34.50 14.26 17.96
C LEU A 41 -33.50 14.31 16.79
N ASN A 42 -33.99 13.98 15.61
CA ASN A 42 -33.24 14.10 14.37
C ASN A 42 -33.70 15.32 13.56
N LEU A 43 -32.79 16.26 13.36
CA LEU A 43 -32.94 17.51 12.61
C LEU A 43 -31.86 17.64 11.52
N THR A 44 -31.21 16.54 11.12
CA THR A 44 -30.11 16.57 10.13
C THR A 44 -30.55 17.12 8.76
N MET A 45 -29.63 17.71 8.01
CA MET A 45 -29.85 18.19 6.63
C MET A 45 -30.98 19.24 6.55
N ASN A 46 -30.88 20.27 7.37
CA ASN A 46 -31.78 21.43 7.36
C ASN A 46 -30.96 22.72 7.24
N ASN A 47 -31.61 23.88 7.37
CA ASN A 47 -30.97 25.20 7.33
C ASN A 47 -31.10 25.91 8.69
N ILE A 48 -31.02 25.16 9.79
CA ILE A 48 -31.21 25.69 11.14
C ILE A 48 -29.97 26.50 11.54
N LYS A 49 -30.19 27.77 11.90
CA LYS A 49 -29.10 28.71 12.23
C LYS A 49 -28.77 28.79 13.71
N GLU A 50 -29.73 28.46 14.56
CA GLU A 50 -29.58 28.50 16.01
C GLU A 50 -30.40 27.41 16.69
N LEU A 51 -29.88 26.91 17.82
CA LEU A 51 -30.61 26.03 18.72
C LEU A 51 -31.43 26.88 19.68
N ASP A 52 -32.75 26.85 19.52
CA ASP A 52 -33.69 27.56 20.41
C ASP A 52 -33.48 27.13 21.87
N HIS A 53 -33.37 28.10 22.79
CA HIS A 53 -33.21 27.85 24.24
C HIS A 53 -34.24 26.86 24.82
N ARG A 54 -35.44 26.76 24.23
CA ARG A 54 -36.49 25.81 24.64
C ARG A 54 -36.10 24.35 24.38
N LEU A 55 -35.19 24.06 23.45
CA LEU A 55 -34.65 22.71 23.21
C LEU A 55 -34.06 22.13 24.49
N PHE A 56 -33.28 22.92 25.22
CA PHE A 56 -32.59 22.50 26.44
C PHE A 56 -33.53 22.26 27.64
N SER A 57 -34.83 22.52 27.48
CA SER A 57 -35.86 22.14 28.44
C SER A 57 -36.37 20.70 28.27
N LEU A 58 -35.96 20.01 27.20
CA LEU A 58 -36.25 18.59 26.92
C LEU A 58 -35.22 17.69 27.61
N ARG A 59 -35.26 17.64 28.94
CA ARG A 59 -34.24 16.97 29.78
C ARG A 59 -34.13 15.45 29.61
N HIS A 60 -35.02 14.83 28.85
CA HIS A 60 -34.98 13.39 28.53
C HIS A 60 -34.26 13.10 27.21
N LEU A 61 -33.81 14.11 26.47
CA LEU A 61 -33.06 13.92 25.23
C LEU A 61 -31.80 13.07 25.49
N ARG A 62 -31.71 11.97 24.75
CA ARG A 62 -30.62 10.99 24.69
C ARG A 62 -29.88 11.08 23.37
N ILE A 63 -30.57 11.30 22.26
CA ILE A 63 -29.97 11.45 20.93
C ILE A 63 -30.41 12.79 20.35
N LEU A 64 -29.43 13.63 20.02
CA LEU A 64 -29.66 14.89 19.31
C LEU A 64 -28.77 14.92 18.06
N ASP A 65 -29.39 14.78 16.89
CA ASP A 65 -28.71 14.97 15.62
C ASP A 65 -29.17 16.28 14.98
N VAL A 66 -28.24 17.22 14.88
CA VAL A 66 -28.42 18.51 14.19
C VAL A 66 -27.31 18.71 13.16
N SER A 67 -26.76 17.61 12.64
CA SER A 67 -25.72 17.64 11.61
C SER A 67 -26.24 18.25 10.30
N ASP A 68 -25.33 18.75 9.46
CA ASP A 68 -25.66 19.34 8.16
C ASP A 68 -26.72 20.45 8.29
N ASN A 69 -26.34 21.49 9.04
CA ASN A 69 -27.12 22.69 9.33
C ASN A 69 -26.21 23.93 9.30
N GLU A 70 -26.74 25.10 9.67
CA GLU A 70 -26.02 26.38 9.66
C GLU A 70 -25.72 26.90 11.09
N LEU A 71 -25.57 26.00 12.08
CA LEU A 71 -25.36 26.41 13.47
C LEU A 71 -24.01 27.11 13.63
N ALA A 72 -24.01 28.36 14.11
CA ALA A 72 -22.78 29.11 14.38
C ALA A 72 -22.26 28.93 15.81
N VAL A 73 -23.13 28.57 16.75
CA VAL A 73 -22.82 28.49 18.19
C VAL A 73 -23.55 27.31 18.81
N LEU A 74 -22.86 26.56 19.68
CA LEU A 74 -23.49 25.64 20.62
C LEU A 74 -23.72 26.35 21.97
N PRO A 75 -24.98 26.61 22.37
CA PRO A 75 -25.28 27.32 23.62
C PRO A 75 -24.83 26.56 24.87
N ALA A 76 -24.47 27.27 25.93
CA ALA A 76 -24.02 26.67 27.20
C ALA A 76 -25.11 25.81 27.88
N GLU A 77 -26.37 26.04 27.54
CA GLU A 77 -27.52 25.26 27.99
C GLU A 77 -27.50 23.81 27.48
N ILE A 78 -26.62 23.43 26.55
CA ILE A 78 -26.39 22.03 26.17
C ILE A 78 -26.07 21.16 27.39
N GLY A 79 -25.38 21.72 28.39
CA GLY A 79 -25.09 21.05 29.66
C GLY A 79 -26.32 20.70 30.51
N ASN A 80 -27.51 21.21 30.16
CA ASN A 80 -28.77 20.83 30.80
C ASN A 80 -29.28 19.46 30.31
N LEU A 81 -28.83 19.00 29.13
CA LEU A 81 -29.19 17.69 28.56
C LEU A 81 -28.33 16.58 29.19
N THR A 82 -28.50 16.38 30.49
CA THR A 82 -27.73 15.39 31.28
C THR A 82 -28.00 13.93 30.91
N GLN A 83 -29.08 13.66 30.14
CA GLN A 83 -29.41 12.32 29.63
C GLN A 83 -28.82 12.03 28.24
N LEU A 84 -28.10 13.00 27.65
CA LEU A 84 -27.57 12.89 26.30
C LEU A 84 -26.50 11.78 26.22
N ILE A 85 -26.68 10.88 25.26
CA ILE A 85 -25.81 9.74 24.93
C ILE A 85 -25.10 10.01 23.59
N GLU A 86 -25.82 10.57 22.63
CA GLU A 86 -25.28 10.89 21.31
C GLU A 86 -25.59 12.34 20.94
N LEU A 87 -24.55 13.05 20.52
CA LEU A 87 -24.62 14.41 20.01
C LEU A 87 -23.89 14.50 18.68
N ASN A 88 -24.64 14.70 17.60
CA ASN A 88 -24.10 14.88 16.27
C ASN A 88 -24.25 16.34 15.82
N LEU A 89 -23.12 17.04 15.74
CA LEU A 89 -23.00 18.44 15.31
C LEU A 89 -22.24 18.58 13.98
N ASN A 90 -21.93 17.46 13.32
CA ASN A 90 -21.13 17.41 12.10
C ASN A 90 -21.67 18.38 11.02
N ARG A 91 -20.79 19.00 10.22
CA ARG A 91 -21.17 19.91 9.12
C ARG A 91 -22.06 21.06 9.61
N ASN A 92 -21.50 21.88 10.48
CA ASN A 92 -22.08 23.14 10.92
C ASN A 92 -20.99 24.24 10.86
N SER A 93 -21.26 25.41 11.45
CA SER A 93 -20.31 26.52 11.54
C SER A 93 -19.89 26.82 12.99
N ILE A 94 -19.90 25.81 13.86
CA ILE A 94 -19.61 25.96 15.29
C ILE A 94 -18.10 26.12 15.49
N ALA A 95 -17.68 27.26 16.02
CA ALA A 95 -16.25 27.54 16.22
C ALA A 95 -15.70 27.15 17.61
N LYS A 96 -16.58 26.98 18.62
CA LYS A 96 -16.21 26.71 20.02
C LYS A 96 -17.26 25.87 20.74
N LEU A 97 -16.80 25.02 21.67
CA LEU A 97 -17.67 24.30 22.61
C LEU A 97 -17.75 25.03 23.95
N PRO A 98 -18.90 25.02 24.63
CA PRO A 98 -19.05 25.58 25.97
C PRO A 98 -18.56 24.60 27.06
N ASP A 99 -17.95 25.13 28.14
CA ASP A 99 -17.45 24.32 29.26
C ASP A 99 -18.53 23.50 29.98
N THR A 100 -19.77 23.96 29.93
CA THR A 100 -20.92 23.26 30.52
C THR A 100 -21.22 21.91 29.87
N MET A 101 -20.67 21.62 28.69
CA MET A 101 -20.78 20.30 28.06
C MET A 101 -20.27 19.17 28.96
N GLN A 102 -19.32 19.44 29.86
CA GLN A 102 -18.85 18.49 30.86
C GLN A 102 -19.97 17.88 31.73
N ASN A 103 -21.15 18.51 31.79
CA ASN A 103 -22.31 18.01 32.53
C ASN A 103 -23.05 16.87 31.79
N CYS A 104 -22.81 16.67 30.49
CA CYS A 104 -23.35 15.56 29.71
C CYS A 104 -22.63 14.24 30.05
N LYS A 105 -22.73 13.78 31.31
CA LYS A 105 -21.97 12.65 31.86
C LYS A 105 -22.35 11.27 31.30
N LEU A 106 -23.39 11.19 30.45
CA LEU A 106 -23.80 9.97 29.75
C LEU A 106 -23.38 9.97 28.27
N LEU A 107 -22.75 11.04 27.78
CA LEU A 107 -22.40 11.20 26.37
C LEU A 107 -21.35 10.17 25.97
N THR A 108 -21.70 9.26 25.06
CA THR A 108 -20.81 8.21 24.54
C THR A 108 -20.30 8.56 23.15
N THR A 109 -21.13 9.21 22.33
CA THR A 109 -20.80 9.54 20.94
C THR A 109 -20.90 11.04 20.74
N LEU A 110 -19.80 11.65 20.32
CA LEU A 110 -19.72 13.07 20.03
C LEU A 110 -19.07 13.28 18.65
N ASN A 111 -19.87 13.75 17.69
CA ASN A 111 -19.38 14.06 16.35
C ASN A 111 -19.36 15.58 16.14
N LEU A 112 -18.17 16.12 15.94
CA LEU A 112 -17.88 17.53 15.75
C LEU A 112 -17.25 17.82 14.39
N SER A 113 -17.14 16.81 13.52
CA SER A 113 -16.45 16.90 12.24
C SER A 113 -17.01 18.03 11.35
N SER A 114 -16.19 18.52 10.41
CA SER A 114 -16.56 19.58 9.46
C SER A 114 -17.15 20.83 10.15
N ASN A 115 -16.49 21.30 11.22
CA ASN A 115 -16.79 22.55 11.92
C ASN A 115 -15.48 23.30 12.18
N PRO A 116 -15.44 24.64 12.17
CA PRO A 116 -14.21 25.42 12.23
C PRO A 116 -13.58 25.51 13.65
N PHE A 117 -13.37 24.38 14.33
CA PHE A 117 -12.72 24.32 15.64
C PHE A 117 -11.19 24.45 15.54
N THR A 118 -10.65 25.63 15.87
CA THR A 118 -9.19 25.78 16.00
C THR A 118 -8.61 25.10 17.25
N ARG A 119 -9.42 24.97 18.32
CA ARG A 119 -9.11 24.30 19.59
C ARG A 119 -10.39 23.77 20.25
N LEU A 120 -10.25 22.71 21.05
CA LEU A 120 -11.27 22.22 21.98
C LEU A 120 -11.00 22.73 23.41
N PRO A 121 -12.02 22.97 24.24
CA PRO A 121 -11.81 23.29 25.65
C PRO A 121 -11.29 22.07 26.42
N GLU A 122 -10.38 22.26 27.39
CA GLU A 122 -9.83 21.15 28.21
C GLU A 122 -10.92 20.43 29.02
N THR A 123 -12.03 21.09 29.32
CA THR A 123 -13.21 20.52 29.99
C THR A 123 -13.86 19.38 29.20
N ILE A 124 -13.60 19.24 27.89
CA ILE A 124 -14.06 18.08 27.11
C ILE A 124 -13.51 16.76 27.67
N CYS A 125 -12.32 16.78 28.27
CA CYS A 125 -11.70 15.62 28.89
C CYS A 125 -12.44 15.15 30.16
N GLU A 126 -13.38 15.94 30.70
CA GLU A 126 -14.24 15.56 31.82
C GLU A 126 -15.51 14.80 31.38
N CYS A 127 -15.78 14.72 30.07
CA CYS A 127 -16.80 13.85 29.49
C CYS A 127 -16.30 12.40 29.42
N SER A 128 -15.92 11.83 30.57
CA SER A 128 -15.24 10.52 30.66
C SER A 128 -16.06 9.32 30.15
N SER A 129 -17.34 9.52 29.84
CA SER A 129 -18.23 8.53 29.22
C SER A 129 -18.00 8.37 27.71
N ILE A 130 -17.32 9.31 27.04
CA ILE A 130 -17.15 9.29 25.59
C ILE A 130 -16.36 8.04 25.17
N THR A 131 -16.91 7.34 24.19
CA THR A 131 -16.34 6.16 23.52
C THR A 131 -15.97 6.44 22.07
N ILE A 132 -16.67 7.36 21.40
CA ILE A 132 -16.42 7.76 20.01
C ILE A 132 -16.34 9.29 19.98
N LEU A 133 -15.21 9.81 19.50
CA LEU A 133 -14.98 11.24 19.31
C LEU A 133 -14.50 11.50 17.88
N SER A 134 -15.34 12.16 17.09
CA SER A 134 -15.03 12.51 15.70
C SER A 134 -14.75 14.01 15.56
N LEU A 135 -13.58 14.34 15.04
CA LEU A 135 -13.00 15.69 14.91
C LEU A 135 -12.42 15.93 13.51
N ASN A 136 -12.89 15.18 12.50
CA ASN A 136 -12.35 15.27 11.14
C ASN A 136 -12.64 16.64 10.53
N GLU A 137 -11.74 17.19 9.74
CA GLU A 137 -11.96 18.45 9.00
C GLU A 137 -12.34 19.62 9.91
N THR A 138 -11.67 19.77 11.06
CA THR A 138 -12.01 20.83 12.04
C THR A 138 -11.02 21.99 12.12
N SER A 139 -9.89 21.92 11.41
CA SER A 139 -8.78 22.89 11.50
C SER A 139 -8.12 22.95 12.89
N LEU A 140 -8.17 21.87 13.67
CA LEU A 140 -7.55 21.80 14.99
C LEU A 140 -6.03 21.95 14.90
N THR A 141 -5.47 22.82 15.72
CA THR A 141 -4.00 23.01 15.83
C THR A 141 -3.37 22.14 16.93
N LEU A 142 -4.19 21.66 17.87
CA LEU A 142 -3.78 20.80 18.97
C LEU A 142 -5.00 20.02 19.51
N LEU A 143 -4.74 18.81 20.00
CA LEU A 143 -5.67 18.09 20.87
C LEU A 143 -5.49 18.54 22.33
N PRO A 144 -6.53 18.45 23.19
CA PRO A 144 -6.42 18.76 24.61
C PRO A 144 -5.27 18.00 25.30
N SER A 145 -4.54 18.68 26.18
CA SER A 145 -3.35 18.13 26.82
C SER A 145 -3.63 16.86 27.64
N ASN A 146 -4.82 16.77 28.23
CA ASN A 146 -5.28 15.66 29.07
C ASN A 146 -6.25 14.69 28.37
N ILE A 147 -6.20 14.59 27.03
CA ILE A 147 -7.10 13.70 26.26
C ILE A 147 -7.11 12.25 26.79
N GLY A 148 -5.99 11.77 27.36
CA GLY A 148 -5.89 10.48 28.05
C GLY A 148 -6.88 10.23 29.19
N SER A 149 -7.55 11.28 29.70
CA SER A 149 -8.59 11.17 30.73
C SER A 149 -9.88 10.52 30.19
N LEU A 150 -10.08 10.51 28.87
CA LEU A 150 -11.18 9.81 28.19
C LEU A 150 -10.92 8.30 28.15
N THR A 151 -10.76 7.67 29.31
CA THR A 151 -10.36 6.25 29.46
C THR A 151 -11.33 5.22 28.85
N ASN A 152 -12.52 5.66 28.44
CA ASN A 152 -13.49 4.83 27.71
C ASN A 152 -13.42 4.97 26.19
N LEU A 153 -12.58 5.86 25.67
CA LEU A 153 -12.45 6.13 24.24
C LEU A 153 -11.98 4.86 23.51
N ARG A 154 -12.71 4.52 22.45
CA ARG A 154 -12.47 3.41 21.53
C ARG A 154 -12.14 3.91 20.13
N VAL A 155 -12.78 4.98 19.70
CA VAL A 155 -12.56 5.59 18.39
C VAL A 155 -12.23 7.07 18.58
N LEU A 156 -11.08 7.48 18.04
CA LEU A 156 -10.69 8.89 17.94
C LEU A 156 -10.34 9.18 16.48
N GLU A 157 -11.19 9.96 15.83
CA GLU A 157 -10.97 10.43 14.47
C GLU A 157 -10.63 11.92 14.51
N ALA A 158 -9.47 12.30 13.99
CA ALA A 158 -9.02 13.69 13.88
C ALA A 158 -8.26 13.93 12.57
N ARG A 159 -8.73 13.29 11.48
CA ARG A 159 -8.22 13.46 10.12
C ARG A 159 -8.43 14.87 9.59
N ASP A 160 -7.59 15.32 8.67
CA ASP A 160 -7.71 16.61 7.98
C ASP A 160 -7.79 17.78 8.99
N ASN A 161 -6.72 17.90 9.76
CA ASN A 161 -6.52 18.96 10.73
C ASN A 161 -5.12 19.56 10.57
N LEU A 162 -4.74 20.47 11.47
CA LEU A 162 -3.46 21.16 11.48
C LEU A 162 -2.62 20.72 12.69
N LEU A 163 -2.74 19.44 13.10
CA LEU A 163 -2.04 18.91 14.26
C LEU A 163 -0.56 18.69 13.94
N ARG A 164 0.33 19.32 14.70
CA ARG A 164 1.79 19.10 14.60
C ARG A 164 2.34 18.07 15.57
N THR A 165 1.63 17.89 16.69
CA THR A 165 2.01 16.98 17.75
C THR A 165 0.77 16.35 18.36
N ILE A 166 0.90 15.14 18.88
CA ILE A 166 -0.11 14.48 19.70
C ILE A 166 0.30 14.56 21.17
N PRO A 167 -0.62 14.89 22.11
CA PRO A 167 -0.30 14.97 23.53
C PRO A 167 0.15 13.60 24.06
N LEU A 168 1.16 13.61 24.94
CA LEU A 168 1.70 12.37 25.55
C LEU A 168 0.64 11.57 26.30
N SER A 169 -0.41 12.23 26.83
CA SER A 169 -1.51 11.56 27.52
C SER A 169 -2.32 10.61 26.64
N ILE A 170 -2.22 10.70 25.30
CA ILE A 170 -2.93 9.77 24.40
C ILE A 170 -2.63 8.30 24.70
N VAL A 171 -1.41 8.00 25.19
CA VAL A 171 -0.97 6.63 25.51
C VAL A 171 -1.73 6.00 26.69
N GLU A 172 -2.51 6.78 27.43
CA GLU A 172 -3.37 6.29 28.51
C GLU A 172 -4.73 5.76 28.01
N LEU A 173 -5.05 5.96 26.73
CA LEU A 173 -6.28 5.47 26.09
C LEU A 173 -6.20 3.96 25.80
N ARG A 174 -6.10 3.14 26.84
CA ARG A 174 -5.86 1.69 26.73
C ARG A 174 -7.00 0.91 26.06
N LYS A 175 -8.17 1.51 25.90
CA LYS A 175 -9.33 0.94 25.20
C LYS A 175 -9.46 1.41 23.74
N LEU A 176 -8.56 2.28 23.27
CA LEU A 176 -8.58 2.80 21.92
C LEU A 176 -8.35 1.65 20.93
N GLU A 177 -9.30 1.48 20.02
CA GLU A 177 -9.34 0.46 18.96
C GLU A 177 -9.06 1.11 17.60
N GLU A 178 -9.49 2.35 17.38
CA GLU A 178 -9.27 3.10 16.15
C GLU A 178 -8.72 4.49 16.45
N LEU A 179 -7.63 4.84 15.76
CA LEU A 179 -7.01 6.15 15.82
C LEU A 179 -6.75 6.64 14.39
N ASP A 180 -7.52 7.62 13.94
CA ASP A 180 -7.32 8.28 12.65
C ASP A 180 -6.74 9.69 12.84
N LEU A 181 -5.51 9.88 12.40
CA LEU A 181 -4.76 11.13 12.42
C LEU A 181 -4.23 11.48 11.02
N GLY A 182 -4.80 10.87 9.96
CA GLY A 182 -4.35 11.11 8.60
C GLY A 182 -4.55 12.58 8.17
N GLN A 183 -3.81 13.05 7.17
CA GLN A 183 -3.90 14.43 6.67
C GLN A 183 -3.71 15.47 7.79
N ASN A 184 -2.55 15.44 8.42
CA ASN A 184 -2.15 16.40 9.45
C ASN A 184 -0.72 16.90 9.20
N GLU A 185 -0.15 17.66 10.14
CA GLU A 185 1.22 18.18 10.09
C GLU A 185 2.14 17.45 11.08
N LEU A 186 1.87 16.18 11.43
CA LEU A 186 2.61 15.48 12.49
C LEU A 186 4.06 15.23 12.08
N GLU A 187 5.00 15.70 12.90
CA GLU A 187 6.45 15.47 12.71
C GLU A 187 6.93 14.18 13.39
N ALA A 188 6.27 13.77 14.48
CA ALA A 188 6.61 12.57 15.24
C ALA A 188 5.41 12.00 16.00
N LEU A 189 5.46 10.69 16.26
CA LEU A 189 4.56 10.00 17.17
C LEU A 189 5.19 9.88 18.58
N PRO A 190 4.39 9.78 19.65
CA PRO A 190 4.89 9.54 21.00
C PRO A 190 5.76 8.27 21.08
N ALA A 191 6.92 8.34 21.74
CA ALA A 191 7.83 7.21 21.88
C ALA A 191 7.21 5.98 22.57
N GLU A 192 6.11 6.18 23.32
CA GLU A 192 5.39 5.15 24.08
C GLU A 192 4.06 4.74 23.42
N ILE A 193 3.88 4.98 22.10
CA ILE A 193 2.63 4.66 21.39
C ILE A 193 2.20 3.18 21.55
N GLY A 194 3.16 2.28 21.77
CA GLY A 194 2.93 0.86 22.06
C GLY A 194 2.07 0.55 23.29
N LYS A 195 1.76 1.54 24.13
CA LYS A 195 0.81 1.39 25.26
C LYS A 195 -0.65 1.29 24.81
N LEU A 196 -0.96 1.63 23.55
CA LEU A 196 -2.28 1.47 22.95
C LEU A 196 -2.52 -0.01 22.58
N THR A 197 -2.57 -0.88 23.59
CA THR A 197 -2.60 -2.33 23.40
C THR A 197 -3.87 -2.87 22.78
N SER A 198 -4.95 -2.08 22.75
CA SER A 198 -6.23 -2.45 22.13
C SER A 198 -6.37 -1.95 20.69
N LEU A 199 -5.40 -1.16 20.20
CA LEU A 199 -5.47 -0.52 18.89
C LEU A 199 -5.47 -1.57 17.79
N ARG A 200 -6.42 -1.44 16.85
CA ARG A 200 -6.68 -2.31 15.70
C ARG A 200 -6.44 -1.60 14.39
N GLU A 201 -6.86 -0.35 14.31
CA GLU A 201 -6.74 0.48 13.11
C GLU A 201 -5.99 1.76 13.46
N PHE A 202 -4.91 2.03 12.74
CA PHE A 202 -4.09 3.22 12.96
C PHE A 202 -3.74 3.88 11.63
N TYR A 203 -4.30 5.06 11.43
CA TYR A 203 -4.11 5.86 10.22
C TYR A 203 -3.33 7.13 10.57
N VAL A 204 -2.13 7.28 10.01
CA VAL A 204 -1.28 8.47 10.10
C VAL A 204 -0.75 8.85 8.71
N ASP A 205 -1.49 8.48 7.66
CA ASP A 205 -1.21 8.83 6.28
C ASP A 205 -1.17 10.35 6.07
N ILE A 206 -0.41 10.83 5.07
CA ILE A 206 -0.35 12.25 4.71
C ILE A 206 0.02 13.11 5.94
N ASN A 207 1.23 12.90 6.43
CA ASN A 207 1.82 13.63 7.55
C ASN A 207 3.31 13.95 7.22
N SER A 208 4.08 14.42 8.21
CA SER A 208 5.51 14.73 8.06
C SER A 208 6.39 13.81 8.91
N LEU A 209 5.98 12.55 9.12
CA LEU A 209 6.72 11.61 9.95
C LEU A 209 8.01 11.17 9.24
N THR A 210 9.16 11.30 9.90
CA THR A 210 10.45 10.82 9.37
C THR A 210 10.79 9.39 9.82
N SER A 211 10.09 8.89 10.85
CA SER A 211 10.28 7.55 11.43
C SER A 211 9.07 7.14 12.26
N LEU A 212 8.88 5.83 12.44
CA LEU A 212 7.95 5.30 13.45
C LEU A 212 8.72 4.94 14.74
N PRO A 213 8.12 5.12 15.93
CA PRO A 213 8.74 4.73 17.19
C PRO A 213 8.85 3.20 17.29
N ASP A 214 9.95 2.68 17.85
CA ASP A 214 10.14 1.22 18.05
C ASP A 214 9.00 0.56 18.86
N SER A 215 8.39 1.33 19.77
CA SER A 215 7.27 0.87 20.58
C SER A 215 6.00 0.58 19.80
N ILE A 216 5.86 0.98 18.52
CA ILE A 216 4.68 0.67 17.70
C ILE A 216 4.39 -0.84 17.64
N SER A 217 5.43 -1.67 17.71
CA SER A 217 5.33 -3.13 17.84
C SER A 217 4.61 -3.61 19.11
N GLY A 218 4.42 -2.74 20.09
CA GLY A 218 3.62 -2.95 21.30
C GLY A 218 2.11 -2.92 21.08
N CYS A 219 1.64 -2.35 19.97
CA CYS A 219 0.23 -2.39 19.54
C CYS A 219 -0.12 -3.79 18.99
N ARG A 220 -0.11 -4.80 19.87
CA ARG A 220 -0.21 -6.22 19.47
C ARG A 220 -1.53 -6.61 18.82
N MET A 221 -2.58 -5.80 18.99
CA MET A 221 -3.90 -6.00 18.39
C MET A 221 -4.05 -5.31 17.02
N LEU A 222 -3.02 -4.62 16.53
CA LEU A 222 -3.11 -3.84 15.31
C LEU A 222 -3.28 -4.77 14.11
N ASP A 223 -4.40 -4.60 13.41
CA ASP A 223 -4.82 -5.32 12.21
C ASP A 223 -4.44 -4.49 10.97
N GLN A 224 -4.67 -3.17 11.01
CA GLN A 224 -4.41 -2.26 9.90
C GLN A 224 -3.53 -1.07 10.30
N LEU A 225 -2.49 -0.81 9.49
CA LEU A 225 -1.59 0.32 9.67
C LEU A 225 -1.40 1.06 8.34
N ASP A 226 -1.80 2.33 8.30
CA ASP A 226 -1.56 3.22 7.18
C ASP A 226 -0.62 4.36 7.61
N VAL A 227 0.60 4.33 7.08
CA VAL A 227 1.64 5.36 7.28
C VAL A 227 2.09 5.94 5.94
N SER A 228 1.25 5.79 4.91
CA SER A 228 1.55 6.26 3.56
C SER A 228 1.71 7.78 3.49
N GLU A 229 2.33 8.29 2.44
CA GLU A 229 2.49 9.74 2.20
C GLU A 229 3.14 10.47 3.39
N ASN A 230 4.26 9.92 3.86
CA ASN A 230 5.10 10.50 4.91
C ASN A 230 6.55 10.61 4.39
N GLN A 231 7.50 10.87 5.30
CA GLN A 231 8.93 11.01 4.99
C GLN A 231 9.74 9.89 5.68
N ILE A 232 9.13 8.72 5.88
CA ILE A 232 9.73 7.63 6.64
C ILE A 232 10.89 7.02 5.85
N ILE A 233 12.09 7.04 6.44
CA ILE A 233 13.30 6.48 5.82
C ILE A 233 13.51 5.00 6.22
N ARG A 234 13.02 4.61 7.40
CA ARG A 234 13.10 3.26 7.94
C ARG A 234 11.90 2.89 8.79
N LEU A 235 11.56 1.61 8.70
CA LEU A 235 10.64 0.95 9.63
C LEU A 235 11.42 0.36 10.81
N PRO A 236 10.81 0.30 12.01
CA PRO A 236 11.46 -0.28 13.18
C PRO A 236 11.64 -1.79 13.01
N GLU A 237 12.77 -2.34 13.46
CA GLU A 237 13.10 -3.77 13.26
C GLU A 237 12.07 -4.69 13.92
N ASN A 238 11.32 -4.24 14.93
CA ASN A 238 10.27 -5.05 15.56
C ASN A 238 8.90 -4.94 14.88
N LEU A 239 8.72 -4.14 13.81
CA LEU A 239 7.45 -4.02 13.10
C LEU A 239 6.95 -5.40 12.62
N GLY A 240 7.88 -6.22 12.13
CA GLY A 240 7.57 -7.55 11.65
C GLY A 240 7.04 -8.54 12.70
N ARG A 241 7.13 -8.19 14.00
CA ARG A 241 6.69 -9.02 15.13
C ARG A 241 5.24 -8.78 15.53
N MET A 242 4.49 -7.99 14.78
CA MET A 242 3.10 -7.65 15.07
C MET A 242 2.20 -8.83 14.63
N PRO A 243 1.60 -9.57 15.58
CA PRO A 243 1.02 -10.88 15.27
C PRO A 243 -0.31 -10.80 14.53
N ASN A 244 -1.00 -9.65 14.57
CA ASN A 244 -2.33 -9.46 13.99
C ASN A 244 -2.34 -8.62 12.71
N LEU A 245 -1.21 -8.01 12.33
CA LEU A 245 -1.18 -7.09 11.18
C LEU A 245 -1.51 -7.83 9.87
N THR A 246 -2.61 -7.44 9.24
CA THR A 246 -3.12 -7.97 7.96
C THR A 246 -2.87 -7.00 6.82
N ASP A 247 -3.01 -5.69 7.08
CA ASP A 247 -2.95 -4.66 6.05
C ASP A 247 -1.92 -3.60 6.44
N LEU A 248 -0.87 -3.46 5.62
CA LEU A 248 0.19 -2.48 5.83
C LEU A 248 0.35 -1.60 4.59
N ASN A 249 0.05 -0.32 4.73
CA ASN A 249 0.33 0.69 3.72
C ASN A 249 1.49 1.59 4.16
N ILE A 250 2.61 1.47 3.47
CA ILE A 250 3.82 2.27 3.64
C ILE A 250 4.18 3.02 2.35
N SER A 251 3.26 3.11 1.39
CA SER A 251 3.51 3.73 0.10
C SER A 251 3.83 5.21 0.21
N ILE A 252 4.53 5.77 -0.78
CA ILE A 252 4.88 7.21 -0.83
C ILE A 252 5.64 7.62 0.44
N ASN A 253 6.82 7.05 0.61
CA ASN A 253 7.75 7.33 1.69
C ASN A 253 9.19 7.31 1.14
N GLU A 254 10.19 7.35 2.02
CA GLU A 254 11.60 7.28 1.66
C GLU A 254 12.27 5.96 2.11
N ILE A 255 11.49 4.88 2.23
CA ILE A 255 11.96 3.63 2.83
C ILE A 255 12.98 2.97 1.91
N ILE A 256 14.17 2.74 2.44
CA ILE A 256 15.30 2.16 1.67
C ILE A 256 15.37 0.63 1.72
N GLU A 257 14.81 0.03 2.77
CA GLU A 257 14.82 -1.42 3.00
C GLU A 257 13.68 -1.83 3.92
N LEU A 258 13.15 -3.05 3.73
CA LEU A 258 12.24 -3.68 4.68
C LEU A 258 13.04 -4.49 5.72
N PRO A 259 12.75 -4.39 7.03
CA PRO A 259 13.50 -5.10 8.06
C PRO A 259 13.36 -6.62 7.96
N SER A 260 14.35 -7.35 8.46
CA SER A 260 14.41 -8.82 8.34
C SER A 260 13.25 -9.51 9.07
N SER A 261 12.74 -8.88 10.13
CA SER A 261 11.57 -9.33 10.86
C SER A 261 10.29 -9.38 10.03
N PHE A 262 10.21 -8.77 8.84
CA PHE A 262 9.00 -8.82 8.01
C PHE A 262 8.53 -10.26 7.78
N GLY A 263 9.45 -11.22 7.67
CA GLY A 263 9.10 -12.63 7.55
C GLY A 263 8.34 -13.22 8.75
N GLU A 264 8.25 -12.52 9.87
CA GLU A 264 7.46 -12.88 11.07
C GLU A 264 5.99 -12.43 10.97
N LEU A 265 5.60 -11.60 9.99
CA LEU A 265 4.22 -11.14 9.78
C LEU A 265 3.33 -12.24 9.19
N LYS A 266 2.98 -13.24 10.01
CA LYS A 266 2.26 -14.44 9.58
C LYS A 266 0.80 -14.22 9.17
N ARG A 267 0.25 -13.03 9.41
CA ARG A 267 -1.11 -12.66 9.03
C ARG A 267 -1.19 -11.61 7.95
N LEU A 268 -0.05 -11.06 7.50
CA LEU A 268 -0.05 -10.02 6.47
C LEU A 268 -0.65 -10.56 5.18
N GLN A 269 -1.73 -9.93 4.74
CA GLN A 269 -2.45 -10.21 3.51
C GLN A 269 -2.12 -9.20 2.43
N MET A 270 -1.99 -7.92 2.81
CA MET A 270 -1.68 -6.85 1.87
C MET A 270 -0.49 -6.02 2.33
N LEU A 271 0.45 -5.80 1.42
CA LEU A 271 1.56 -4.87 1.58
C LEU A 271 1.58 -3.88 0.41
N LYS A 272 1.30 -2.62 0.71
CA LYS A 272 1.50 -1.50 -0.22
C LYS A 272 2.78 -0.77 0.15
N ALA A 273 3.77 -0.84 -0.74
CA ALA A 273 5.10 -0.27 -0.57
C ALA A 273 5.59 0.40 -1.85
N ASP A 274 4.68 0.85 -2.71
CA ASP A 274 5.01 1.60 -3.91
C ASP A 274 5.56 3.00 -3.58
N ARG A 275 6.28 3.59 -4.53
CA ARG A 275 6.86 4.95 -4.39
C ARG A 275 7.72 5.10 -3.14
N ASN A 276 8.67 4.19 -2.98
CA ASN A 276 9.68 4.22 -1.93
C ASN A 276 11.08 4.22 -2.55
N SER A 277 12.10 4.01 -1.71
CA SER A 277 13.51 3.96 -2.10
C SER A 277 14.09 2.54 -2.01
N LEU A 278 13.25 1.49 -2.17
CA LEU A 278 13.68 0.10 -1.98
C LEU A 278 14.64 -0.33 -3.11
N HIS A 279 15.85 -0.75 -2.75
CA HIS A 279 16.82 -1.34 -3.69
C HIS A 279 16.75 -2.85 -3.78
N ASN A 280 16.37 -3.50 -2.67
CA ASN A 280 16.23 -4.94 -2.58
C ASN A 280 14.95 -5.25 -1.82
N LEU A 281 14.25 -6.30 -2.27
CA LEU A 281 13.20 -6.91 -1.48
C LEU A 281 13.84 -7.98 -0.59
N THR A 282 13.63 -7.89 0.73
CA THR A 282 14.21 -8.86 1.67
C THR A 282 13.77 -10.28 1.34
N SER A 283 14.69 -11.25 1.38
CA SER A 283 14.35 -12.67 1.17
C SER A 283 13.39 -13.21 2.23
N GLU A 284 13.27 -12.52 3.36
CA GLU A 284 12.34 -12.86 4.43
C GLU A 284 10.87 -12.67 4.01
N ILE A 285 10.59 -11.90 2.95
CA ILE A 285 9.22 -11.69 2.46
C ILE A 285 8.52 -13.01 2.13
N GLY A 286 9.24 -14.02 1.62
CA GLY A 286 8.67 -15.33 1.30
C GLY A 286 8.11 -16.09 2.51
N LYS A 287 8.46 -15.66 3.73
CA LYS A 287 7.91 -16.21 4.97
C LYS A 287 6.53 -15.64 5.34
N CYS A 288 6.07 -14.58 4.66
CA CYS A 288 4.73 -14.00 4.78
C CYS A 288 3.71 -14.83 3.98
N GLN A 289 3.50 -16.09 4.37
CA GLN A 289 2.74 -17.07 3.57
C GLN A 289 1.24 -16.75 3.41
N SER A 290 0.72 -15.79 4.19
CA SER A 290 -0.64 -15.27 4.07
C SER A 290 -0.77 -14.12 3.05
N LEU A 291 0.33 -13.62 2.49
CA LEU A 291 0.32 -12.46 1.61
C LEU A 291 -0.40 -12.79 0.30
N THR A 292 -1.44 -12.01 0.01
CA THR A 292 -2.25 -12.08 -1.21
C THR A 292 -1.90 -10.95 -2.16
N GLU A 293 -1.56 -9.77 -1.64
CA GLU A 293 -1.32 -8.58 -2.47
C GLU A 293 -0.02 -7.88 -2.10
N LEU A 294 0.83 -7.65 -3.10
CA LEU A 294 2.12 -7.01 -2.96
C LEU A 294 2.31 -5.94 -4.02
N TYR A 295 2.36 -4.68 -3.59
CA TYR A 295 2.57 -3.51 -4.44
C TYR A 295 3.93 -2.90 -4.14
N LEU A 296 4.83 -2.94 -5.14
CA LEU A 296 6.22 -2.51 -5.07
C LEU A 296 6.57 -1.54 -6.22
N GLY A 297 5.56 -0.99 -6.88
CA GLY A 297 5.75 -0.10 -8.03
C GLY A 297 6.59 1.13 -7.69
N GLN A 298 7.34 1.67 -8.66
CA GLN A 298 8.12 2.91 -8.48
C GLN A 298 9.12 2.84 -7.32
N ASN A 299 9.94 1.79 -7.31
CA ASN A 299 11.10 1.63 -6.42
C ASN A 299 12.38 1.50 -7.26
N PHE A 300 13.48 1.06 -6.64
CA PHE A 300 14.77 0.85 -7.30
C PHE A 300 15.22 -0.62 -7.29
N LEU A 301 14.26 -1.56 -7.25
CA LEU A 301 14.54 -2.99 -7.21
C LEU A 301 15.29 -3.43 -8.47
N THR A 302 16.42 -4.11 -8.32
CA THR A 302 17.17 -4.72 -9.44
C THR A 302 16.80 -6.17 -9.67
N ASP A 303 16.36 -6.86 -8.61
CA ASP A 303 16.01 -8.27 -8.62
C ASP A 303 14.86 -8.54 -7.63
N LEU A 304 14.19 -9.69 -7.79
CA LEU A 304 13.30 -10.27 -6.78
C LEU A 304 13.98 -11.50 -6.15
N PRO A 305 13.87 -11.71 -4.83
CA PRO A 305 14.46 -12.88 -4.18
C PRO A 305 13.75 -14.17 -4.62
N ASP A 306 14.47 -15.29 -4.68
CA ASP A 306 13.89 -16.60 -5.01
C ASP A 306 12.73 -17.00 -4.08
N THR A 307 12.75 -16.52 -2.83
CA THR A 307 11.70 -16.76 -1.84
C THR A 307 10.37 -16.08 -2.21
N ILE A 308 10.31 -15.23 -3.24
CA ILE A 308 9.03 -14.75 -3.79
C ILE A 308 8.11 -15.91 -4.18
N GLY A 309 8.68 -17.04 -4.65
CA GLY A 309 7.94 -18.25 -4.98
C GLY A 309 7.31 -18.98 -3.79
N ASP A 310 7.69 -18.61 -2.56
CA ASP A 310 7.09 -19.18 -1.34
C ASP A 310 5.72 -18.54 -1.01
N LEU A 311 5.39 -17.41 -1.65
CA LEU A 311 4.12 -16.70 -1.50
C LEU A 311 2.98 -17.38 -2.26
N ARG A 312 2.59 -18.57 -1.81
CA ARG A 312 1.62 -19.44 -2.51
C ARG A 312 0.20 -18.88 -2.55
N GLN A 313 -0.12 -17.89 -1.72
CA GLN A 313 -1.42 -17.21 -1.70
C GLN A 313 -1.42 -15.89 -2.49
N LEU A 314 -0.27 -15.47 -3.04
CA LEU A 314 -0.16 -14.22 -3.77
C LEU A 314 -1.04 -14.25 -5.01
N THR A 315 -2.01 -13.33 -5.08
CA THR A 315 -2.93 -13.13 -6.20
C THR A 315 -2.48 -11.95 -7.05
N THR A 316 -1.99 -10.89 -6.42
CA THR A 316 -1.54 -9.66 -7.10
C THR A 316 -0.10 -9.36 -6.76
N LEU A 317 0.74 -9.25 -7.80
CA LEU A 317 2.10 -8.74 -7.71
C LEU A 317 2.29 -7.59 -8.70
N ASN A 318 2.50 -6.38 -8.18
CA ASN A 318 2.85 -5.22 -8.97
C ASN A 318 4.28 -4.77 -8.63
N VAL A 319 5.17 -4.81 -9.61
CA VAL A 319 6.56 -4.35 -9.50
C VAL A 319 6.91 -3.39 -10.64
N ASP A 320 5.93 -2.60 -11.08
CA ASP A 320 6.09 -1.66 -12.18
C ASP A 320 7.16 -0.60 -11.88
N CYS A 321 7.77 -0.01 -12.92
CA CYS A 321 8.68 1.13 -12.78
C CYS A 321 9.82 0.86 -11.78
N ASN A 322 10.50 -0.28 -11.95
CA ASN A 322 11.69 -0.68 -11.21
C ASN A 322 12.86 -0.90 -12.20
N ASN A 323 13.96 -1.51 -11.74
CA ASN A 323 15.14 -1.80 -12.55
C ASN A 323 15.37 -3.31 -12.73
N LEU A 324 14.30 -4.12 -12.76
CA LEU A 324 14.40 -5.58 -12.86
C LEU A 324 14.98 -6.01 -14.22
N SER A 325 16.08 -6.77 -14.21
CA SER A 325 16.67 -7.39 -15.42
C SER A 325 16.09 -8.75 -15.77
N ASP A 326 15.58 -9.45 -14.77
CA ASP A 326 15.06 -10.81 -14.81
C ASP A 326 14.05 -11.04 -13.68
N ILE A 327 13.37 -12.19 -13.76
CA ILE A 327 12.41 -12.66 -12.76
C ILE A 327 12.82 -14.09 -12.38
N PRO A 328 12.91 -14.42 -11.08
CA PRO A 328 13.37 -15.73 -10.64
C PRO A 328 12.44 -16.85 -11.12
N ASP A 329 13.01 -18.01 -11.45
CA ASP A 329 12.25 -19.19 -11.88
C ASP A 329 11.20 -19.64 -10.84
N THR A 330 11.42 -19.32 -9.57
CA THR A 330 10.49 -19.62 -8.48
C THR A 330 9.16 -18.89 -8.58
N ILE A 331 9.02 -17.85 -9.41
CA ILE A 331 7.72 -17.18 -9.65
C ILE A 331 6.63 -18.17 -10.08
N GLY A 332 7.00 -19.25 -10.78
CA GLY A 332 6.08 -20.32 -11.17
C GLY A 332 5.48 -21.11 -9.99
N ASN A 333 5.99 -20.92 -8.77
CA ASN A 333 5.42 -21.49 -7.56
C ASN A 333 4.27 -20.65 -6.97
N CYS A 334 4.10 -19.39 -7.41
CA CYS A 334 2.98 -18.51 -7.04
C CYS A 334 1.69 -18.95 -7.78
N LYS A 335 1.18 -20.14 -7.45
CA LYS A 335 0.06 -20.77 -8.17
C LYS A 335 -1.26 -20.00 -8.06
N SER A 336 -1.41 -19.13 -7.06
CA SER A 336 -2.59 -18.30 -6.86
C SER A 336 -2.55 -16.99 -7.65
N LEU A 337 -1.43 -16.68 -8.32
CA LEU A 337 -1.21 -15.40 -8.98
C LEU A 337 -2.20 -15.21 -10.14
N THR A 338 -2.99 -14.14 -10.07
CA THR A 338 -3.98 -13.74 -11.07
C THR A 338 -3.50 -12.52 -11.84
N VAL A 339 -2.84 -11.56 -11.17
CA VAL A 339 -2.32 -10.34 -11.78
C VAL A 339 -0.82 -10.24 -11.52
N LEU A 340 -0.05 -10.18 -12.60
CA LEU A 340 1.39 -9.90 -12.57
C LEU A 340 1.69 -8.68 -13.44
N SER A 341 2.12 -7.60 -12.80
CA SER A 341 2.52 -6.36 -13.48
C SER A 341 4.01 -6.11 -13.26
N LEU A 342 4.73 -6.03 -14.37
CA LEU A 342 6.19 -5.86 -14.48
C LEU A 342 6.53 -4.72 -15.44
N ARG A 343 5.58 -3.81 -15.66
CA ARG A 343 5.68 -2.75 -16.66
C ARG A 343 6.84 -1.80 -16.34
N GLN A 344 7.48 -1.23 -17.36
CA GLN A 344 8.57 -0.26 -17.19
C GLN A 344 9.70 -0.81 -16.30
N ASN A 345 10.23 -1.97 -16.67
CA ASN A 345 11.47 -2.54 -16.14
C ASN A 345 12.49 -2.68 -17.29
N ILE A 346 13.58 -3.42 -17.06
CA ILE A 346 14.62 -3.68 -18.08
C ILE A 346 14.70 -5.17 -18.42
N LEU A 347 13.57 -5.89 -18.31
CA LEU A 347 13.52 -7.33 -18.53
C LEU A 347 13.92 -7.70 -19.95
N THR A 348 14.87 -8.62 -20.07
CA THR A 348 15.32 -9.17 -21.36
C THR A 348 14.75 -10.54 -21.67
N GLU A 349 14.21 -11.23 -20.66
CA GLU A 349 13.44 -12.45 -20.81
C GLU A 349 12.46 -12.65 -19.65
N LEU A 350 11.50 -13.56 -19.84
CA LEU A 350 10.67 -14.10 -18.77
C LEU A 350 11.00 -15.59 -18.58
N PRO A 351 10.99 -16.11 -17.36
CA PRO A 351 11.31 -17.51 -17.10
C PRO A 351 10.26 -18.44 -17.70
N MET A 352 10.69 -19.63 -18.13
CA MET A 352 9.79 -20.66 -18.66
C MET A 352 8.73 -21.08 -17.64
N THR A 353 9.05 -20.98 -16.35
CA THR A 353 8.17 -21.34 -15.23
C THR A 353 6.97 -20.41 -15.09
N ILE A 354 6.91 -19.25 -15.76
CA ILE A 354 5.73 -18.38 -15.73
C ILE A 354 4.45 -19.11 -16.16
N GLY A 355 4.56 -20.12 -17.03
CA GLY A 355 3.42 -20.95 -17.43
C GLY A 355 2.86 -21.85 -16.32
N LYS A 356 3.53 -21.95 -15.17
CA LYS A 356 3.03 -22.65 -13.97
C LYS A 356 2.10 -21.77 -13.12
N CYS A 357 2.03 -20.47 -13.39
CA CYS A 357 1.05 -19.55 -12.81
C CYS A 357 -0.32 -19.75 -13.48
N GLU A 358 -0.91 -20.94 -13.35
CA GLU A 358 -2.12 -21.37 -14.09
C GLU A 358 -3.36 -20.49 -13.86
N ASN A 359 -3.35 -19.69 -12.79
CA ASN A 359 -4.42 -18.74 -12.46
C ASN A 359 -4.25 -17.35 -13.06
N LEU A 360 -3.15 -17.09 -13.80
CA LEU A 360 -2.85 -15.77 -14.31
C LEU A 360 -3.89 -15.32 -15.35
N THR A 361 -4.57 -14.20 -15.05
CA THR A 361 -5.56 -13.54 -15.91
C THR A 361 -4.98 -12.30 -16.57
N VAL A 362 -4.05 -11.61 -15.90
CA VAL A 362 -3.41 -10.39 -16.41
C VAL A 362 -1.89 -10.52 -16.29
N LEU A 363 -1.20 -10.34 -17.41
CA LEU A 363 0.25 -10.19 -17.48
C LEU A 363 0.59 -8.86 -18.18
N ASP A 364 1.12 -7.89 -17.43
CA ASP A 364 1.62 -6.64 -17.99
C ASP A 364 3.15 -6.63 -17.97
N VAL A 365 3.75 -6.62 -19.17
CA VAL A 365 5.20 -6.52 -19.39
C VAL A 365 5.52 -5.39 -20.36
N ALA A 366 4.63 -4.41 -20.51
CA ALA A 366 4.84 -3.28 -21.39
C ALA A 366 6.09 -2.47 -20.99
N SER A 367 6.73 -1.84 -21.98
CA SER A 367 7.92 -0.99 -21.75
C SER A 367 9.09 -1.74 -21.07
N ASN A 368 9.35 -2.97 -21.51
CA ASN A 368 10.55 -3.76 -21.17
C ASN A 368 11.46 -3.90 -22.41
N LYS A 369 12.41 -4.84 -22.40
CA LYS A 369 13.36 -5.13 -23.48
C LYS A 369 13.22 -6.57 -24.01
N LEU A 370 12.02 -7.11 -24.01
CA LEU A 370 11.76 -8.51 -24.37
C LEU A 370 11.88 -8.72 -25.89
N PRO A 371 12.78 -9.59 -26.39
CA PRO A 371 12.85 -9.94 -27.80
C PRO A 371 11.73 -10.91 -28.22
N HIS A 372 11.28 -11.72 -27.28
CA HIS A 372 10.26 -12.75 -27.43
C HIS A 372 9.70 -13.13 -26.04
N LEU A 373 8.60 -13.86 -25.99
CA LEU A 373 8.08 -14.47 -24.76
C LEU A 373 8.37 -15.97 -24.74
N PRO A 374 8.46 -16.62 -23.56
CA PRO A 374 8.59 -18.08 -23.49
C PRO A 374 7.33 -18.77 -24.04
N PHE A 375 7.47 -19.94 -24.69
CA PHE A 375 6.31 -20.63 -25.27
C PHE A 375 5.24 -21.00 -24.24
N THR A 376 5.62 -21.07 -22.97
CA THR A 376 4.75 -21.38 -21.83
C THR A 376 3.71 -20.30 -21.54
N VAL A 377 3.84 -19.08 -22.07
CA VAL A 377 2.74 -18.09 -22.03
C VAL A 377 1.47 -18.63 -22.72
N LYS A 378 1.61 -19.49 -23.74
CA LYS A 378 0.45 -20.09 -24.43
C LYS A 378 -0.33 -21.11 -23.59
N VAL A 379 0.25 -21.61 -22.49
CA VAL A 379 -0.44 -22.55 -21.60
C VAL A 379 -1.19 -21.85 -20.46
N LEU A 380 -1.14 -20.52 -20.39
CA LEU A 380 -1.93 -19.71 -19.47
C LEU A 380 -3.37 -19.58 -19.99
N TYR A 381 -4.15 -20.66 -19.88
CA TYR A 381 -5.50 -20.74 -20.47
C TYR A 381 -6.52 -19.76 -19.88
N LYS A 382 -6.23 -19.18 -18.71
CA LYS A 382 -7.05 -18.16 -18.04
C LYS A 382 -6.65 -16.73 -18.38
N LEU A 383 -5.58 -16.53 -19.18
CA LEU A 383 -5.09 -15.21 -19.51
C LEU A 383 -6.12 -14.44 -20.35
N GLN A 384 -6.58 -13.31 -19.82
CA GLN A 384 -7.56 -12.41 -20.42
C GLN A 384 -6.89 -11.12 -20.93
N ALA A 385 -5.72 -10.77 -20.39
CA ALA A 385 -4.91 -9.65 -20.84
C ALA A 385 -3.41 -9.97 -20.80
N LEU A 386 -2.72 -9.60 -21.89
CA LEU A 386 -1.29 -9.66 -22.11
C LEU A 386 -0.85 -8.31 -22.70
N TRP A 387 -0.31 -7.43 -21.87
CA TRP A 387 0.15 -6.10 -22.31
C TRP A 387 1.65 -6.14 -22.65
N LEU A 388 1.98 -5.81 -23.90
CA LEU A 388 3.36 -5.75 -24.40
C LEU A 388 3.80 -4.33 -24.76
N SER A 389 2.88 -3.39 -24.89
CA SER A 389 3.16 -1.99 -25.25
C SER A 389 2.14 -1.03 -24.62
N GLU A 390 2.55 0.22 -24.38
CA GLU A 390 1.74 1.23 -23.69
C GLU A 390 0.47 1.64 -24.45
N ASN A 391 0.54 1.62 -25.78
CA ASN A 391 -0.54 2.05 -26.67
C ASN A 391 -1.25 0.85 -27.32
N GLN A 392 -1.15 -0.33 -26.70
CA GLN A 392 -1.83 -1.52 -27.17
C GLN A 392 -3.35 -1.34 -26.98
N THR A 393 -4.14 -1.63 -28.02
CA THR A 393 -5.59 -1.43 -28.01
C THR A 393 -6.38 -2.70 -27.70
N GLN A 394 -5.78 -3.87 -27.92
CA GLN A 394 -6.39 -5.18 -27.66
C GLN A 394 -5.69 -5.84 -26.48
N SER A 395 -6.43 -6.46 -25.55
CA SER A 395 -5.83 -7.11 -24.38
C SER A 395 -5.10 -8.42 -24.73
N ILE A 396 -5.47 -9.14 -25.80
CA ILE A 396 -4.84 -10.39 -26.23
C ILE A 396 -4.45 -10.33 -27.70
N LEU A 397 -3.28 -10.90 -28.04
CA LEU A 397 -2.70 -10.89 -29.37
C LEU A 397 -2.51 -12.30 -29.90
N LYS A 398 -2.51 -12.45 -31.22
CA LYS A 398 -2.13 -13.72 -31.85
C LYS A 398 -0.62 -13.92 -31.73
N LEU A 399 -0.21 -14.96 -31.02
CA LEU A 399 1.19 -15.35 -30.81
C LEU A 399 1.62 -16.44 -31.81
N SER A 400 2.81 -16.29 -32.40
CA SER A 400 3.42 -17.26 -33.33
C SER A 400 4.57 -17.99 -32.65
N GLU A 401 4.59 -19.32 -32.72
CA GLU A 401 5.70 -20.13 -32.20
C GLU A 401 6.89 -20.11 -33.16
N THR A 402 8.08 -19.95 -32.58
CA THR A 402 9.36 -20.00 -33.27
C THR A 402 10.41 -20.62 -32.33
N ARG A 403 11.66 -20.75 -32.79
CA ARG A 403 12.81 -21.03 -31.94
C ARG A 403 13.65 -19.76 -31.81
N ASP A 404 14.14 -19.50 -30.61
CA ASP A 404 15.18 -18.50 -30.43
C ASP A 404 16.46 -18.98 -31.12
N ASP A 405 17.01 -18.16 -32.01
CA ASP A 405 18.20 -18.48 -32.81
C ASP A 405 19.45 -18.66 -31.94
N ARG A 406 19.49 -18.00 -30.76
CA ARG A 406 20.65 -18.04 -29.85
C ARG A 406 20.61 -19.26 -28.92
N LYS A 407 19.52 -19.45 -28.19
CA LYS A 407 19.38 -20.54 -27.19
C LYS A 407 18.77 -21.83 -27.77
N GLY A 408 18.17 -21.79 -28.96
CA GLY A 408 17.50 -22.94 -29.59
C GLY A 408 16.20 -23.37 -28.91
N ILE A 409 15.71 -22.60 -27.94
CA ILE A 409 14.49 -22.89 -27.17
C ILE A 409 13.24 -22.42 -27.91
N LYS A 410 12.09 -23.04 -27.62
CA LYS A 410 10.81 -22.61 -28.19
C LYS A 410 10.38 -21.30 -27.54
N VAL A 411 10.03 -20.32 -28.35
CA VAL A 411 9.56 -19.00 -27.92
C VAL A 411 8.35 -18.59 -28.74
N VAL A 412 7.66 -17.53 -28.32
CA VAL A 412 6.57 -16.93 -29.08
C VAL A 412 6.83 -15.47 -29.34
N THR A 413 6.41 -15.02 -30.53
CA THR A 413 6.56 -13.65 -31.01
C THR A 413 5.24 -13.12 -31.57
N CYS A 414 5.13 -11.81 -31.72
CA CYS A 414 4.06 -11.10 -32.40
C CYS A 414 4.61 -9.79 -32.98
N TYR A 415 3.77 -8.97 -33.59
CA TYR A 415 4.19 -7.71 -34.22
C TYR A 415 4.68 -6.63 -33.21
N LEU A 416 4.49 -6.84 -31.90
CA LEU A 416 4.99 -5.96 -30.83
C LEU A 416 6.33 -6.43 -30.24
N LEU A 417 6.91 -7.52 -30.75
CA LEU A 417 8.18 -8.09 -30.32
C LEU A 417 9.16 -8.10 -31.50
N PRO A 418 10.45 -7.71 -31.31
CA PRO A 418 11.06 -7.32 -30.03
C PRO A 418 10.57 -5.96 -29.52
N GLN A 419 10.51 -5.79 -28.20
CA GLN A 419 10.37 -4.47 -27.59
C GLN A 419 11.66 -3.68 -27.84
N VAL A 420 11.53 -2.46 -28.37
CA VAL A 420 12.66 -1.57 -28.69
C VAL A 420 12.72 -0.45 -27.66
N ASP A 421 13.93 -0.05 -27.27
CA ASP A 421 14.14 1.12 -26.41
C ASP A 421 13.53 2.37 -27.09
N ALA A 422 12.73 3.14 -26.35
CA ALA A 422 12.09 4.36 -26.85
C ALA A 422 13.07 5.50 -27.23
N ILE A 423 14.39 5.24 -27.31
CA ILE A 423 15.44 6.26 -27.44
C ILE A 423 15.99 6.39 -28.87
N ASP A 424 15.71 5.48 -29.80
CA ASP A 424 16.11 5.66 -31.22
C ASP A 424 15.05 6.43 -32.05
N GLY A 425 14.32 7.34 -31.41
CA GLY A 425 13.44 8.32 -32.07
C GLY A 425 14.10 9.70 -32.10
N GLU A 426 14.48 10.15 -33.28
CA GLU A 426 15.15 11.43 -33.56
C GLU A 426 14.57 12.64 -32.79
N GLY A 427 15.46 13.39 -32.12
CA GLY A 427 15.32 14.85 -32.00
C GLY A 427 14.63 15.42 -30.76
N ARG A 428 15.12 15.16 -29.54
CA ARG A 428 15.01 16.12 -28.42
C ARG A 428 16.29 16.18 -27.58
N SER A 429 17.33 16.78 -28.17
CA SER A 429 18.44 17.34 -27.41
C SER A 429 17.94 18.56 -26.64
N GLY A 430 17.64 18.41 -25.36
CA GLY A 430 17.23 19.50 -24.49
C GLY A 430 17.38 19.09 -23.03
N SER A 431 18.48 19.55 -22.43
CA SER A 431 18.77 19.68 -20.98
C SER A 431 17.82 18.99 -20.00
N ALA A 432 18.38 18.06 -19.22
CA ALA A 432 17.80 17.45 -18.04
C ALA A 432 17.40 18.52 -16.99
N GLN A 433 16.22 19.09 -17.15
CA GLN A 433 15.46 19.73 -16.09
C GLN A 433 14.24 18.85 -15.86
N HIS A 434 14.24 18.20 -14.69
CA HIS A 434 13.12 17.46 -14.12
C HIS A 434 11.90 18.39 -14.04
N ASN A 435 11.12 18.48 -15.11
CA ASN A 435 9.78 19.02 -15.06
C ASN A 435 8.87 17.92 -14.55
N THR A 436 8.30 18.15 -13.37
CA THR A 436 7.28 17.33 -12.71
C THR A 436 5.93 17.31 -13.46
N ASP A 437 5.83 17.95 -14.62
CA ASP A 437 4.70 17.86 -15.53
C ASP A 437 5.02 16.95 -16.72
N ARG A 438 5.13 15.64 -16.50
CA ARG A 438 4.71 14.65 -17.51
C ARG A 438 3.18 14.74 -17.62
N GLY A 439 2.73 15.85 -18.21
CA GLY A 439 1.34 16.15 -18.46
C GLY A 439 0.73 15.20 -19.50
N ALA A 440 -0.55 14.92 -19.27
CA ALA A 440 -1.52 14.39 -20.23
C ALA A 440 -1.18 13.04 -20.88
N PHE A 441 -1.56 11.97 -20.17
CA PHE A 441 -1.77 10.65 -20.73
C PHE A 441 -2.72 10.69 -21.94
N LEU A 442 -2.24 10.24 -23.10
CA LEU A 442 -3.02 9.91 -24.30
C LEU A 442 -2.85 8.42 -24.67
N GLY A 443 -2.57 7.55 -23.69
CA GLY A 443 -2.17 6.14 -23.89
C GLY A 443 -3.28 5.13 -23.59
N GLY A 444 -3.12 3.88 -24.03
CA GLY A 444 -4.12 2.81 -23.91
C GLY A 444 -4.36 2.30 -22.47
N PRO A 445 -5.27 1.33 -22.26
CA PRO A 445 -5.71 0.92 -20.93
C PRO A 445 -4.55 0.52 -20.01
N LYS A 446 -4.46 1.14 -18.84
CA LYS A 446 -3.53 0.75 -17.77
C LYS A 446 -4.23 -0.27 -16.87
N VAL A 447 -3.49 -1.25 -16.33
CA VAL A 447 -4.00 -2.02 -15.19
C VAL A 447 -4.09 -1.07 -14.00
N HIS A 448 -5.31 -0.64 -13.68
CA HIS A 448 -5.56 0.24 -12.54
C HIS A 448 -5.63 -0.59 -11.25
N PHE A 449 -4.57 -0.51 -10.47
CA PHE A 449 -4.60 -0.91 -9.07
C PHE A 449 -5.20 0.25 -8.28
N HIS A 450 -6.30 0.02 -7.54
CA HIS A 450 -6.96 1.07 -6.77
C HIS A 450 -5.99 1.61 -5.71
N ASP A 451 -5.69 2.91 -5.87
CA ASP A 451 -5.00 3.87 -4.97
C ASP A 451 -4.56 5.13 -5.75
N GLN A 452 -4.71 5.14 -7.09
CA GLN A 452 -4.57 6.38 -7.85
C GLN A 452 -5.75 7.32 -7.56
N ALA A 453 -5.50 8.36 -6.78
CA ALA A 453 -6.27 9.60 -6.83
C ALA A 453 -6.02 10.31 -8.18
N ASP A 454 -6.52 9.74 -9.27
CA ASP A 454 -6.66 10.46 -10.55
C ASP A 454 -8.14 10.47 -10.94
N THR A 455 -8.73 11.65 -10.78
CA THR A 455 -10.10 11.97 -11.16
C THR A 455 -10.26 11.98 -12.68
N THR A 456 -10.57 10.83 -13.30
CA THR A 456 -11.28 10.81 -14.59
C THR A 456 -12.20 9.59 -14.66
N PHE A 457 -13.50 9.88 -14.67
CA PHE A 457 -14.60 8.95 -14.95
C PHE A 457 -14.46 8.32 -16.33
N GLU A 458 -14.68 7.01 -16.45
CA GLU A 458 -15.41 6.36 -17.56
C GLU A 458 -15.97 5.02 -17.03
N GLU A 459 -17.28 4.83 -17.17
CA GLU A 459 -18.02 3.64 -16.73
C GLU A 459 -17.76 2.48 -17.70
N ASN A 460 -17.02 1.45 -17.30
CA ASN A 460 -17.10 0.13 -17.93
C ASN A 460 -17.35 -0.95 -16.87
N LYS A 461 -18.56 -1.53 -16.93
CA LYS A 461 -19.01 -2.65 -16.09
C LYS A 461 -18.57 -3.97 -16.72
N GLU A 462 -17.36 -4.41 -16.43
CA GLU A 462 -16.97 -5.81 -16.64
C GLU A 462 -16.21 -6.33 -15.41
N ALA A 463 -16.70 -7.47 -14.91
CA ALA A 463 -16.14 -8.32 -13.84
C ALA A 463 -15.12 -7.66 -12.92
N GLU A 464 -15.61 -6.94 -11.89
CA GLU A 464 -14.80 -6.45 -10.78
C GLU A 464 -14.10 -7.63 -10.10
N ILE A 465 -12.79 -7.76 -10.35
CA ILE A 465 -11.89 -8.56 -9.53
C ILE A 465 -11.80 -7.79 -8.20
N HIS A 466 -12.30 -8.38 -7.12
CA HIS A 466 -12.12 -7.85 -5.76
C HIS A 466 -10.61 -7.80 -5.45
N LEU A 467 -9.97 -6.67 -5.77
CA LEU A 467 -8.67 -6.27 -5.26
C LEU A 467 -8.93 -5.67 -3.87
N GLY A 468 -8.18 -6.11 -2.87
CA GLY A 468 -8.27 -5.68 -1.49
C GLY A 468 -8.23 -4.16 -1.40
N ASN A 469 -9.35 -3.57 -1.02
CA ASN A 469 -9.38 -2.18 -0.62
C ASN A 469 -8.95 -2.13 0.85
N PHE A 470 -8.14 -1.13 1.20
CA PHE A 470 -8.28 -0.54 2.53
C PHE A 470 -9.73 -0.01 2.58
N GLU A 471 -10.68 -0.84 2.99
CA GLU A 471 -12.01 -0.36 3.30
C GLU A 471 -11.91 0.38 4.62
N ARG A 472 -11.53 1.66 4.55
CA ARG A 472 -11.91 2.60 5.60
C ARG A 472 -13.42 2.45 5.73
N HIS A 473 -13.89 1.90 6.84
CA HIS A 473 -15.30 2.05 7.17
C HIS A 473 -15.51 3.55 7.24
N ASN A 474 -16.20 4.13 6.24
CA ASN A 474 -16.54 5.54 6.30
C ASN A 474 -17.15 5.78 7.67
N THR A 475 -16.59 6.74 8.42
CA THR A 475 -17.27 7.41 9.54
C THR A 475 -18.75 7.45 9.16
N PRO A 476 -19.69 6.89 9.95
CA PRO A 476 -21.07 6.69 9.51
C PRO A 476 -21.70 8.01 9.07
N HIS A 477 -21.60 8.31 7.78
CA HIS A 477 -22.41 9.28 7.09
C HIS A 477 -23.59 8.48 6.54
N PRO A 478 -24.84 8.80 6.93
CA PRO A 478 -26.01 8.25 6.27
C PRO A 478 -25.83 8.44 4.76
N LYS A 479 -25.69 7.33 4.03
CA LYS A 479 -25.55 7.34 2.57
C LYS A 479 -26.73 8.14 2.02
N THR A 480 -26.45 9.27 1.35
CA THR A 480 -27.44 9.92 0.49
C THR A 480 -27.91 8.86 -0.51
N PRO A 481 -29.21 8.50 -0.57
CA PRO A 481 -29.69 7.59 -1.60
C PRO A 481 -29.26 8.16 -2.94
N LYS A 482 -28.44 7.41 -3.69
CA LYS A 482 -28.08 7.73 -5.07
C LYS A 482 -29.40 7.77 -5.86
N HIS A 483 -29.96 8.96 -6.02
CA HIS A 483 -31.05 9.19 -6.95
C HIS A 483 -30.49 8.94 -8.35
N LYS A 484 -30.73 7.74 -8.88
CA LYS A 484 -30.90 7.60 -10.32
C LYS A 484 -31.97 8.62 -10.69
N LYS A 485 -31.62 9.58 -11.55
CA LYS A 485 -32.56 10.45 -12.27
C LYS A 485 -33.46 9.55 -13.14
N GLY A 486 -34.41 8.89 -12.50
CA GLY A 486 -35.60 8.36 -13.15
C GLY A 486 -36.56 9.53 -13.26
N SER A 487 -36.74 10.02 -14.48
CA SER A 487 -37.87 10.88 -14.84
C SER A 487 -39.15 10.13 -14.49
N ILE A 488 -39.74 10.39 -13.32
CA ILE A 488 -41.05 9.87 -12.96
C ILE A 488 -42.05 11.00 -13.12
N ASP A 489 -42.85 10.80 -14.15
CA ASP A 489 -43.99 11.58 -14.59
C ASP A 489 -45.00 11.79 -13.45
N GLY A 490 -45.45 13.04 -13.32
CA GLY A 490 -46.28 13.51 -12.23
C GLY A 490 -47.73 13.07 -12.42
N HIS A 491 -48.08 11.91 -11.89
CA HIS A 491 -49.47 11.53 -11.68
C HIS A 491 -49.77 11.35 -10.19
N MET A 492 -50.32 12.41 -9.61
CA MET A 492 -50.92 12.41 -8.28
C MET A 492 -52.12 11.44 -8.25
N LEU A 493 -52.06 10.43 -7.37
CA LEU A 493 -53.25 9.70 -6.93
C LEU A 493 -53.39 9.84 -5.40
N PRO A 494 -54.61 10.09 -4.88
CA PRO A 494 -54.79 10.66 -3.54
C PRO A 494 -54.96 9.61 -2.42
N HIS A 495 -54.69 10.10 -1.21
CA HIS A 495 -54.94 9.53 0.12
C HIS A 495 -55.94 8.38 0.26
N GLU A 496 -55.49 7.29 0.88
CA GLU A 496 -56.29 6.55 1.87
C GLU A 496 -55.55 6.49 3.21
N ILE A 497 -56.34 6.69 4.25
CA ILE A 497 -55.98 6.79 5.66
C ILE A 497 -55.97 5.37 6.23
N ASP A 498 -54.87 4.93 6.83
CA ASP A 498 -54.97 3.87 7.83
C ASP A 498 -53.97 4.02 8.99
N GLN A 499 -54.49 3.69 10.16
CA GLN A 499 -54.00 4.00 11.50
C GLN A 499 -52.82 3.12 11.98
N PRO A 500 -52.13 3.47 13.08
CA PRO A 500 -50.66 3.38 13.12
C PRO A 500 -50.16 2.18 13.93
N ARG A 501 -49.22 1.43 13.36
CA ARG A 501 -48.39 0.45 14.07
C ARG A 501 -47.14 1.12 14.65
N GLN A 502 -46.93 0.94 15.94
CA GLN A 502 -45.71 1.34 16.67
C GLN A 502 -44.48 0.76 15.96
N LEU A 503 -43.60 1.64 15.50
CA LEU A 503 -42.27 1.30 15.00
C LEU A 503 -41.32 1.31 16.19
N SER A 504 -41.06 0.13 16.75
CA SER A 504 -39.92 -0.06 17.64
C SER A 504 -38.65 -0.12 16.81
N LEU A 505 -37.78 0.86 17.02
CA LEU A 505 -36.40 0.93 16.55
C LEU A 505 -35.58 -0.18 17.21
N VAL A 506 -35.32 -1.25 16.47
CA VAL A 506 -34.05 -1.98 16.54
C VAL A 506 -33.58 -2.13 15.11
N SER A 507 -32.40 -1.59 14.84
CA SER A 507 -31.66 -1.74 13.60
C SER A 507 -31.76 -3.17 13.05
N ASN A 508 -32.15 -3.24 11.78
CA ASN A 508 -32.49 -4.43 11.03
C ASN A 508 -31.42 -5.54 11.10
N HIS A 509 -31.56 -6.46 12.05
CA HIS A 509 -31.29 -7.87 11.78
C HIS A 509 -32.55 -8.49 11.19
N ARG A 510 -32.86 -8.16 9.93
CA ARG A 510 -33.80 -8.95 9.16
C ARG A 510 -33.07 -10.17 8.63
N THR A 511 -32.91 -11.18 9.49
CA THR A 511 -32.89 -12.56 9.02
C THR A 511 -34.26 -12.82 8.41
N SER A 512 -34.30 -12.85 7.08
CA SER A 512 -35.44 -13.34 6.32
C SER A 512 -35.72 -14.79 6.72
N THR A 513 -36.69 -14.97 7.62
CA THR A 513 -37.35 -16.25 7.84
C THR A 513 -38.27 -16.52 6.64
N SER A 514 -37.75 -17.18 5.62
CA SER A 514 -38.56 -17.93 4.67
C SER A 514 -38.02 -19.36 4.66
N SER A 515 -38.75 -20.23 5.35
CA SER A 515 -38.80 -21.69 5.17
C SER A 515 -37.49 -22.36 4.72
N PHE A 516 -36.74 -22.89 5.69
CA PHE A 516 -35.89 -24.05 5.45
C PHE A 516 -36.77 -25.25 5.09
N GLY A 517 -37.15 -25.32 3.81
CA GLY A 517 -37.61 -26.54 3.19
C GLY A 517 -36.39 -27.39 2.90
N GLU A 518 -36.18 -28.40 3.74
CA GLU A 518 -35.34 -29.54 3.41
C GLU A 518 -35.85 -30.15 2.10
N SER A 519 -35.06 -30.04 1.03
CA SER A 519 -35.15 -30.88 -0.17
C SER A 519 -33.82 -30.84 -0.92
N SER A 520 -32.80 -31.40 -0.27
CA SER A 520 -31.76 -32.13 -0.98
C SER A 520 -32.38 -33.36 -1.67
N ASN A 521 -31.94 -33.61 -2.91
CA ASN A 521 -32.31 -34.72 -3.81
C ASN A 521 -33.58 -34.51 -4.64
N SER A 522 -33.43 -34.12 -5.91
CA SER A 522 -33.55 -35.07 -7.02
C SER A 522 -33.53 -34.39 -8.41
N ILE A 523 -32.84 -35.07 -9.35
CA ILE A 523 -33.11 -35.10 -10.80
C ILE A 523 -32.69 -33.82 -11.54
N ASN A 524 -31.49 -33.74 -12.13
CA ASN A 524 -31.05 -34.52 -13.29
C ASN A 524 -32.07 -34.46 -14.45
N ARG A 525 -32.03 -33.40 -15.28
CA ARG A 525 -32.25 -33.53 -16.72
C ARG A 525 -31.78 -32.30 -17.49
N ASP A 526 -31.02 -32.64 -18.53
CA ASP A 526 -30.88 -31.93 -19.80
C ASP A 526 -30.08 -30.62 -19.79
N LEU A 527 -28.75 -30.76 -19.91
CA LEU A 527 -28.04 -30.22 -21.09
C LEU A 527 -26.69 -30.93 -21.27
N ALA A 528 -26.77 -32.23 -21.55
CA ALA A 528 -25.69 -32.95 -22.22
C ALA A 528 -26.08 -33.11 -23.69
N ASP A 529 -25.88 -32.06 -24.48
CA ASP A 529 -25.81 -32.15 -25.93
C ASP A 529 -24.95 -31.00 -26.45
N ILE A 530 -23.65 -31.28 -26.56
CA ILE A 530 -22.80 -31.06 -27.75
C ILE A 530 -21.48 -31.78 -27.41
N ARG A 531 -21.48 -33.09 -27.67
CA ARG A 531 -20.28 -33.88 -27.91
C ARG A 531 -20.11 -33.96 -29.42
N ALA A 532 -19.08 -33.31 -29.95
CA ALA A 532 -18.45 -33.74 -31.19
C ALA A 532 -16.97 -33.34 -31.22
N GLN A 533 -16.15 -34.35 -30.93
CA GLN A 533 -14.89 -34.67 -31.60
C GLN A 533 -13.84 -33.56 -31.73
N ASN A 534 -12.85 -33.61 -30.83
CA ASN A 534 -11.44 -33.65 -31.23
C ASN A 534 -10.62 -34.27 -30.10
N GLY A 535 -10.36 -35.57 -30.23
CA GLY A 535 -9.38 -36.26 -29.41
C GLY A 535 -7.99 -35.83 -29.84
N VAL A 536 -7.22 -35.25 -28.92
CA VAL A 536 -5.76 -35.20 -29.05
C VAL A 536 -5.16 -35.66 -27.73
N ARG A 537 -4.42 -36.75 -27.87
CA ARG A 537 -3.72 -37.57 -26.89
C ARG A 537 -3.02 -36.76 -25.78
N GLU A 538 -3.26 -37.19 -24.54
CA GLU A 538 -2.37 -36.97 -23.41
C GLU A 538 -0.94 -37.36 -23.78
N ALA A 539 -0.05 -36.38 -23.87
CA ALA A 539 1.38 -36.61 -23.78
C ALA A 539 1.76 -36.64 -22.30
N THR A 540 1.63 -37.80 -21.68
CA THR A 540 2.28 -38.11 -20.40
C THR A 540 3.79 -38.03 -20.61
N LEU A 541 4.39 -36.92 -20.17
CA LEU A 541 5.85 -36.80 -20.08
C LEU A 541 6.32 -37.67 -18.92
N SER A 542 7.03 -38.74 -19.25
CA SER A 542 7.69 -39.63 -18.29
C SER A 542 8.90 -38.95 -17.63
N PRO A 543 9.22 -39.26 -16.35
CA PRO A 543 10.09 -38.40 -15.52
C PRO A 543 11.60 -38.51 -15.76
N GLU A 544 12.09 -39.23 -16.77
CA GLU A 544 13.52 -39.54 -16.89
C GLU A 544 14.35 -38.55 -17.73
N ARG A 545 13.86 -37.32 -17.94
CA ARG A 545 14.61 -36.28 -18.69
C ARG A 545 14.88 -34.96 -17.96
N GLU A 546 14.55 -34.84 -16.67
CA GLU A 546 14.84 -33.62 -15.91
C GLU A 546 16.31 -33.49 -15.44
N GLU A 547 17.05 -34.60 -15.29
CA GLU A 547 18.42 -34.49 -14.72
C GLU A 547 19.49 -34.03 -15.73
N ARG A 548 19.26 -34.14 -17.05
CA ARG A 548 20.27 -33.77 -18.06
C ARG A 548 20.24 -32.30 -18.49
N MET A 549 19.16 -31.56 -18.21
CA MET A 549 19.08 -30.13 -18.52
C MET A 549 19.67 -29.25 -17.41
N ALA A 550 19.66 -29.69 -16.15
CA ALA A 550 20.24 -28.94 -15.03
C ALA A 550 21.78 -28.89 -15.09
N THR A 551 22.45 -29.94 -15.57
CA THR A 551 23.92 -30.01 -15.58
C THR A 551 24.59 -29.14 -16.64
N SER A 552 23.93 -28.86 -17.77
CA SER A 552 24.53 -28.07 -18.86
C SER A 552 24.45 -26.54 -18.66
N LEU A 553 23.66 -26.06 -17.70
CA LEU A 553 23.51 -24.61 -17.44
C LEU A 553 24.52 -24.07 -16.41
N SER A 554 25.24 -24.94 -15.70
CA SER A 554 26.29 -24.54 -14.73
C SER A 554 27.52 -23.88 -15.38
N SER A 555 27.72 -24.03 -16.70
CA SER A 555 28.92 -23.56 -17.40
C SER A 555 28.74 -22.24 -18.15
N LEU A 556 27.54 -21.63 -18.16
CA LEU A 556 27.23 -20.41 -18.91
C LEU A 556 26.84 -19.21 -18.04
N SER A 557 26.90 -19.33 -16.70
CA SER A 557 26.68 -18.22 -15.77
C SER A 557 27.81 -17.17 -15.71
N ASN A 558 28.81 -17.26 -16.60
CA ASN A 558 29.99 -16.36 -16.60
C ASN A 558 29.80 -15.03 -17.34
N LEU A 559 28.58 -14.66 -17.72
CA LEU A 559 28.22 -13.32 -18.21
C LEU A 559 27.14 -12.70 -17.30
N ALA A 560 27.33 -12.80 -15.99
CA ALA A 560 26.46 -12.15 -15.02
C ALA A 560 26.65 -10.63 -15.07
N ALA A 561 25.54 -9.92 -15.30
CA ALA A 561 25.40 -8.53 -14.88
C ALA A 561 25.86 -8.44 -13.42
N GLY A 562 26.77 -7.51 -13.12
CA GLY A 562 27.40 -7.46 -11.80
C GLY A 562 26.36 -7.31 -10.70
N THR A 563 26.22 -8.33 -9.85
CA THR A 563 25.33 -8.30 -8.68
C THR A 563 25.73 -7.14 -7.78
N GLN A 564 24.76 -6.31 -7.37
CA GLN A 564 25.01 -5.17 -6.47
C GLN A 564 24.62 -5.56 -5.04
N ASN A 565 25.54 -5.39 -4.10
CA ASN A 565 25.33 -5.76 -2.71
C ASN A 565 25.26 -4.53 -1.81
N MET A 566 24.19 -4.40 -1.04
CA MET A 566 24.08 -3.38 0.00
C MET A 566 24.96 -3.73 1.21
N HIS A 567 25.66 -2.75 1.76
CA HIS A 567 26.51 -2.87 2.94
C HIS A 567 26.19 -1.74 3.93
N THR A 568 25.91 -2.10 5.18
CA THR A 568 25.82 -1.15 6.28
C THR A 568 27.18 -1.04 6.96
N ILE A 569 27.79 0.14 6.91
CA ILE A 569 29.14 0.43 7.40
C ILE A 569 29.03 1.48 8.51
N ARG A 570 29.38 1.09 9.74
CA ARG A 570 29.48 2.00 10.89
C ARG A 570 30.92 2.48 11.05
N ILE A 571 31.12 3.79 10.98
CA ILE A 571 32.43 4.43 11.04
C ILE A 571 32.44 5.39 12.23
N GLN A 572 33.30 5.12 13.21
CA GLN A 572 33.61 6.08 14.26
C GLN A 572 34.67 7.06 13.74
N LYS A 573 34.46 8.37 13.91
CA LYS A 573 35.45 9.38 13.52
C LYS A 573 36.77 9.18 14.30
N ASP A 574 37.88 9.49 13.63
CA ASP A 574 39.20 9.49 14.26
C ASP A 574 39.39 10.74 15.17
N ASP A 575 40.52 10.81 15.87
CA ASP A 575 40.88 11.96 16.73
C ASP A 575 40.93 13.30 15.97
N THR A 576 41.03 13.27 14.64
CA THR A 576 41.01 14.48 13.79
C THR A 576 39.58 14.94 13.47
N GLY A 577 38.56 14.18 13.89
CA GLY A 577 37.16 14.40 13.56
C GLY A 577 36.81 14.07 12.11
N LYS A 578 37.69 13.39 11.36
CA LYS A 578 37.50 13.06 9.94
C LYS A 578 37.22 11.57 9.77
N LEU A 579 36.54 11.23 8.68
CA LEU A 579 36.32 9.84 8.28
C LEU A 579 37.39 9.35 7.30
N GLY A 580 38.01 10.28 6.55
CA GLY A 580 38.96 9.95 5.49
C GLY A 580 38.32 9.50 4.17
N LEU A 581 37.07 9.87 3.90
CA LEU A 581 36.37 9.59 2.65
C LEU A 581 36.12 10.86 1.83
N SER A 582 35.98 10.73 0.52
CA SER A 582 35.49 11.76 -0.40
C SER A 582 34.45 11.14 -1.32
N PHE A 583 33.42 11.91 -1.66
CA PHE A 583 32.36 11.51 -2.57
C PHE A 583 32.01 12.67 -3.51
N ALA A 584 31.42 12.34 -4.65
CA ALA A 584 30.94 13.29 -5.66
C ALA A 584 29.62 12.80 -6.27
N GLY A 585 28.97 13.65 -7.07
CA GLY A 585 27.66 13.40 -7.65
C GLY A 585 26.52 14.02 -6.83
N GLY A 586 25.35 13.42 -6.91
CA GLY A 586 24.11 13.92 -6.32
C GLY A 586 23.28 14.75 -7.30
N THR A 587 22.05 15.05 -6.91
CA THR A 587 21.00 15.64 -7.78
C THR A 587 21.33 17.01 -8.39
N SER A 588 22.34 17.71 -7.86
CA SER A 588 22.73 19.08 -8.25
C SER A 588 24.11 19.15 -8.94
N ASN A 589 24.79 18.01 -9.14
CA ASN A 589 26.15 17.97 -9.66
C ASN A 589 26.27 17.00 -10.85
N ASP A 590 27.36 17.14 -11.60
CA ASP A 590 27.74 16.15 -12.61
C ASP A 590 27.94 14.76 -11.98
N PRO A 591 27.62 13.68 -12.73
CA PRO A 591 27.87 12.31 -12.28
C PRO A 591 29.30 12.11 -11.78
N ALA A 592 29.46 11.35 -10.70
CA ALA A 592 30.79 11.03 -10.18
C ALA A 592 31.63 10.28 -11.25
N PRO A 593 32.95 10.50 -11.32
CA PRO A 593 33.80 9.91 -12.36
C PRO A 593 33.79 8.37 -12.39
N ASN A 594 33.40 7.73 -11.28
CA ASN A 594 33.28 6.28 -11.13
C ASN A 594 31.83 5.77 -11.09
N SER A 595 30.83 6.60 -11.44
CA SER A 595 29.41 6.23 -11.38
C SER A 595 28.89 5.47 -12.60
N ASN A 596 29.62 5.52 -13.73
CA ASN A 596 29.16 5.09 -15.06
C ASN A 596 27.91 5.86 -15.55
N GLY A 597 27.83 7.17 -15.26
CA GLY A 597 26.73 8.03 -15.70
C GLY A 597 25.54 8.11 -14.73
N ASP A 598 25.57 7.33 -13.64
CA ASP A 598 24.60 7.43 -12.54
C ASP A 598 24.78 8.77 -11.79
N SER A 599 23.69 9.50 -11.60
CA SER A 599 23.64 10.83 -10.96
C SER A 599 23.63 10.77 -9.43
N GLY A 600 23.62 9.58 -8.82
CA GLY A 600 23.70 9.42 -7.37
C GLY A 600 25.06 9.84 -6.78
N LEU A 601 25.16 9.77 -5.46
CA LEU A 601 26.39 10.07 -4.73
C LEU A 601 27.29 8.83 -4.70
N PHE A 602 28.55 8.95 -5.12
CA PHE A 602 29.53 7.86 -5.10
C PHE A 602 30.78 8.23 -4.35
N VAL A 603 31.34 7.28 -3.61
CA VAL A 603 32.63 7.41 -2.96
C VAL A 603 33.72 7.48 -4.04
N THR A 604 34.37 8.63 -4.17
CA THR A 604 35.43 8.88 -5.16
C THR A 604 36.83 8.60 -4.62
N LYS A 605 37.01 8.71 -3.29
CA LYS A 605 38.30 8.45 -2.65
C LYS A 605 38.13 7.92 -1.23
N VAL A 606 38.90 6.90 -0.86
CA VAL A 606 39.02 6.47 0.55
C VAL A 606 40.49 6.52 0.95
N THR A 607 40.81 7.34 1.95
CA THR A 607 42.19 7.55 2.41
C THR A 607 42.69 6.28 3.11
N PRO A 608 43.78 5.64 2.64
CA PRO A 608 44.31 4.44 3.28
C PRO A 608 44.61 4.65 4.75
N GLY A 609 44.25 3.68 5.60
CA GLY A 609 44.48 3.73 7.05
C GLY A 609 43.56 4.65 7.85
N SER A 610 42.69 5.43 7.19
CA SER A 610 41.64 6.24 7.84
C SER A 610 40.54 5.38 8.47
N ALA A 611 39.66 6.00 9.26
CA ALA A 611 38.52 5.33 9.87
C ALA A 611 37.61 4.66 8.82
N ALA A 612 37.29 5.35 7.72
CA ALA A 612 36.47 4.81 6.65
C ALA A 612 37.10 3.59 5.97
N TYR A 613 38.42 3.62 5.76
CA TYR A 613 39.17 2.50 5.20
C TYR A 613 39.12 1.27 6.12
N ARG A 614 39.35 1.47 7.43
CA ARG A 614 39.32 0.38 8.44
C ARG A 614 37.96 -0.26 8.59
N CYS A 615 36.88 0.50 8.40
CA CYS A 615 35.51 0.00 8.43
C CYS A 615 35.06 -0.66 7.10
N GLY A 616 35.92 -0.68 6.08
CA GLY A 616 35.65 -1.39 4.83
C GLY A 616 34.88 -0.62 3.77
N LEU A 617 34.83 0.73 3.85
CA LEU A 617 34.33 1.59 2.77
C LEU A 617 35.30 1.53 1.57
N ARG A 618 34.78 1.49 0.34
CA ARG A 618 35.58 1.37 -0.88
C ARG A 618 35.24 2.48 -1.88
N GLU A 619 36.20 2.79 -2.74
CA GLU A 619 35.97 3.66 -3.89
C GLU A 619 35.01 2.98 -4.88
N GLY A 620 34.05 3.72 -5.42
CA GLY A 620 33.00 3.21 -6.29
C GLY A 620 31.72 2.77 -5.57
N ASP A 621 31.71 2.77 -4.23
CA ASP A 621 30.50 2.54 -3.45
C ASP A 621 29.48 3.68 -3.70
N LYS A 622 28.24 3.36 -4.09
CA LYS A 622 27.14 4.33 -4.17
C LYS A 622 26.57 4.56 -2.77
N LEU A 623 26.48 5.81 -2.34
CA LEU A 623 25.87 6.17 -1.06
C LEU A 623 24.34 6.11 -1.19
N ILE A 624 23.73 5.23 -0.42
CA ILE A 624 22.27 5.05 -0.38
C ILE A 624 21.68 5.79 0.81
N ARG A 625 22.38 5.80 1.94
CA ARG A 625 21.96 6.51 3.16
C ARG A 625 23.14 6.85 4.04
N ALA A 626 23.06 7.97 4.76
CA ALA A 626 23.95 8.33 5.85
C ALA A 626 23.14 8.68 7.09
N ASN A 627 23.29 7.93 8.17
CA ASN A 627 22.49 8.07 9.39
C ASN A 627 20.99 8.06 9.04
N ASP A 628 20.23 9.07 9.43
CA ASP A 628 18.79 9.15 9.17
C ASP A 628 18.50 10.01 7.93
N VAL A 629 19.40 10.02 6.94
CA VAL A 629 19.27 10.81 5.70
C VAL A 629 19.38 9.90 4.48
N ASN A 630 18.34 9.92 3.64
CA ASN A 630 18.32 9.28 2.33
C ASN A 630 19.33 9.99 1.40
N MET A 631 20.25 9.24 0.79
CA MET A 631 21.34 9.78 -0.03
C MET A 631 21.11 9.56 -1.53
N ILE A 632 20.05 8.86 -1.92
CA ILE A 632 19.73 8.57 -3.33
C ILE A 632 19.44 9.88 -4.07
N ASN A 633 18.65 10.76 -3.45
CA ASN A 633 18.26 12.06 -4.01
C ASN A 633 18.95 13.26 -3.33
N ALA A 634 19.90 13.01 -2.42
CA ALA A 634 20.55 14.08 -1.68
C ALA A 634 21.48 14.93 -2.57
N SER A 635 21.51 16.24 -2.29
CA SER A 635 22.59 17.09 -2.75
C SER A 635 23.89 16.73 -2.03
N GLN A 636 25.03 17.07 -2.63
CA GLN A 636 26.34 16.85 -2.00
C GLN A 636 26.47 17.60 -0.66
N ASP A 637 25.84 18.76 -0.51
CA ASP A 637 25.84 19.54 0.73
C ASP A 637 25.04 18.86 1.86
N ASN A 638 23.82 18.39 1.57
CA ASN A 638 22.99 17.66 2.55
C ASN A 638 23.68 16.37 3.01
N ALA A 639 24.31 15.67 2.06
CA ALA A 639 25.15 14.50 2.32
C ALA A 639 26.32 14.82 3.24
N MET A 640 27.03 15.93 3.00
CA MET A 640 28.13 16.39 3.85
C MET A 640 27.64 16.75 5.25
N GLU A 641 26.47 17.38 5.37
CA GLU A 641 25.87 17.73 6.66
C GLU A 641 25.48 16.47 7.47
N ALA A 642 24.83 15.49 6.82
CA ALA A 642 24.43 14.22 7.44
C ALA A 642 25.62 13.46 8.05
N ILE A 643 26.76 13.49 7.37
CA ILE A 643 28.00 12.84 7.77
C ILE A 643 28.75 13.65 8.85
N LYS A 644 28.67 14.99 8.81
CA LYS A 644 29.33 15.86 9.81
C LYS A 644 28.66 15.83 11.18
N LYS A 645 27.33 15.72 11.24
CA LYS A 645 26.53 15.86 12.48
C LYS A 645 26.86 14.89 13.63
N ARG A 646 27.39 13.70 13.36
CA ARG A 646 27.58 12.64 14.38
C ARG A 646 29.03 12.18 14.53
N GLU A 647 29.41 11.76 15.73
CA GLU A 647 30.73 11.15 16.01
C GLU A 647 30.87 9.78 15.34
N THR A 648 29.81 8.98 15.42
CA THR A 648 29.66 7.71 14.67
C THR A 648 28.71 7.93 13.51
N VAL A 649 29.15 7.57 12.31
CA VAL A 649 28.37 7.67 11.07
C VAL A 649 28.04 6.27 10.57
N GLU A 650 26.76 6.00 10.36
CA GLU A 650 26.30 4.77 9.73
C GLU A 650 25.97 5.02 8.26
N LEU A 651 26.70 4.42 7.34
CA LEU A 651 26.48 4.52 5.91
C LEU A 651 25.84 3.22 5.40
N VAL A 652 24.81 3.32 4.54
CA VAL A 652 24.42 2.21 3.68
C VAL A 652 24.91 2.52 2.29
N VAL A 653 25.67 1.59 1.74
CA VAL A 653 26.26 1.73 0.41
C VAL A 653 25.89 0.56 -0.47
N LEU A 654 25.70 0.83 -1.76
CA LEU A 654 25.51 -0.18 -2.78
C LEU A 654 26.85 -0.40 -3.48
N ARG A 655 27.39 -1.61 -3.34
CA ARG A 655 28.69 -1.99 -3.90
C ARG A 655 28.46 -2.96 -5.05
N ARG A 656 28.95 -2.61 -6.23
CA ARG A 656 29.01 -3.56 -7.35
C ARG A 656 29.98 -4.68 -6.98
N SER A 657 29.54 -5.93 -7.06
CA SER A 657 30.45 -7.07 -6.98
C SER A 657 31.48 -6.91 -8.10
N PRO A 658 32.79 -7.03 -7.83
CA PRO A 658 33.76 -7.06 -8.90
C PRO A 658 33.40 -8.23 -9.82
N SER A 659 33.09 -7.91 -11.08
CA SER A 659 33.03 -8.94 -12.12
C SER A 659 34.38 -9.68 -12.10
N PRO A 660 34.40 -11.02 -12.17
CA PRO A 660 35.65 -11.75 -12.24
C PRO A 660 36.30 -11.49 -13.61
N VAL A 661 37.02 -10.37 -13.74
CA VAL A 661 37.80 -10.03 -14.92
C VAL A 661 39.23 -9.69 -14.48
N SER A 662 40.13 -10.58 -14.91
CA SER A 662 41.54 -10.32 -15.19
C SER A 662 42.39 -9.73 -14.06
N ARG A 663 42.97 -10.62 -13.24
CA ARG A 663 44.23 -10.32 -12.54
C ARG A 663 45.32 -10.04 -13.57
N THR A 664 45.53 -8.77 -13.93
CA THR A 664 46.80 -8.33 -14.52
C THR A 664 47.65 -7.70 -13.43
N SER A 665 48.74 -8.41 -13.12
CA SER A 665 50.01 -7.93 -12.60
C SER A 665 49.98 -7.09 -11.30
N GLU A 666 50.06 -7.78 -10.16
CA GLU A 666 50.91 -7.32 -9.05
C GLU A 666 52.12 -8.26 -8.94
N PRO A 667 53.34 -7.73 -8.75
CA PRO A 667 54.54 -8.53 -8.66
C PRO A 667 54.82 -8.94 -7.21
N SER A 668 55.44 -10.12 -7.08
CA SER A 668 56.51 -10.46 -6.14
C SER A 668 56.24 -11.55 -5.09
N LEU A 669 57.27 -12.41 -4.99
CA LEU A 669 57.80 -13.14 -3.83
C LEU A 669 57.36 -14.60 -3.58
N ASN A 670 58.25 -15.48 -4.08
CA ASN A 670 58.99 -16.52 -3.36
C ASN A 670 58.30 -17.78 -2.81
N GLY A 671 58.95 -18.92 -3.12
CA GLY A 671 58.96 -20.14 -2.30
C GLY A 671 58.43 -21.38 -3.02
N SER A 672 59.14 -21.96 -3.98
CA SER A 672 59.97 -23.17 -3.78
C SER A 672 59.61 -24.02 -2.55
N SER A 673 59.03 -25.21 -2.74
CA SER A 673 59.59 -26.52 -2.32
C SER A 673 58.60 -27.68 -2.46
N HIS A 674 59.17 -28.85 -2.79
CA HIS A 674 58.66 -30.23 -2.77
C HIS A 674 57.71 -30.67 -3.90
N GLN A 675 58.16 -31.43 -4.91
CA GLN A 675 58.73 -32.81 -4.97
C GLN A 675 57.71 -33.96 -4.89
N LEU A 676 57.80 -34.79 -5.95
CA LEU A 676 57.74 -36.26 -6.01
C LEU A 676 56.38 -36.99 -6.04
N ASN A 677 56.07 -37.57 -7.21
CA ASN A 677 55.97 -39.03 -7.48
C ASN A 677 55.41 -39.21 -8.91
N HIS A 678 56.22 -39.50 -9.93
CA HIS A 678 56.66 -40.84 -10.37
C HIS A 678 55.56 -41.90 -10.40
N PHE A 679 55.09 -42.27 -11.60
CA PHE A 679 54.99 -43.65 -12.05
C PHE A 679 55.11 -43.70 -13.58
N ASP A 680 56.10 -44.48 -14.00
CA ASP A 680 56.52 -44.77 -15.36
C ASP A 680 56.11 -46.22 -15.68
N ALA A 681 56.24 -46.60 -16.95
CA ALA A 681 56.17 -47.95 -17.54
C ALA A 681 54.82 -48.44 -18.13
N GLY A 682 54.85 -48.65 -19.46
CA GLY A 682 53.87 -49.45 -20.19
C GLY A 682 53.84 -49.20 -21.71
N SER A 683 54.85 -49.69 -22.42
CA SER A 683 55.00 -49.65 -23.89
C SER A 683 54.24 -50.82 -24.60
N PRO A 684 54.38 -51.06 -25.92
CA PRO A 684 53.29 -50.90 -26.90
C PRO A 684 52.83 -52.20 -27.56
N ASP A 685 51.63 -52.20 -28.17
CA ASP A 685 51.21 -53.29 -29.04
C ASP A 685 50.44 -52.81 -30.29
N SER A 686 51.01 -53.16 -31.45
CA SER A 686 50.35 -53.71 -32.64
C SER A 686 49.30 -52.84 -33.39
N THR A 687 49.71 -52.10 -34.43
CA THR A 687 49.75 -52.47 -35.87
C THR A 687 48.40 -52.57 -36.62
N MET A 688 48.39 -51.87 -37.76
CA MET A 688 47.69 -52.15 -39.02
C MET A 688 46.21 -51.77 -39.12
N PHE A 689 45.92 -50.66 -39.82
CA PHE A 689 45.21 -50.72 -41.12
C PHE A 689 45.62 -49.53 -42.01
N VAL A 690 46.20 -49.91 -43.15
CA VAL A 690 46.54 -49.20 -44.39
C VAL A 690 45.27 -49.35 -45.28
N THR A 691 44.75 -48.43 -46.11
CA THR A 691 45.33 -47.62 -47.20
C THR A 691 44.23 -46.73 -47.83
N SER A 692 44.65 -45.57 -48.34
CA SER A 692 44.24 -44.90 -49.60
C SER A 692 42.76 -44.61 -49.92
N SER A 693 42.45 -43.32 -50.11
CA SER A 693 42.35 -42.72 -51.46
C SER A 693 41.95 -41.24 -51.40
N THR A 694 42.86 -40.35 -51.81
CA THR A 694 42.63 -38.95 -52.21
C THR A 694 42.43 -38.85 -53.73
N PRO A 695 41.57 -37.95 -54.22
CA PRO A 695 42.02 -36.72 -54.94
C PRO A 695 41.19 -35.49 -54.50
N VAL A 696 41.67 -34.27 -54.24
CA VAL A 696 42.44 -33.23 -54.95
C VAL A 696 41.77 -32.65 -56.20
N TYR A 697 41.78 -31.29 -56.24
CA TYR A 697 41.52 -30.29 -57.30
C TYR A 697 40.19 -29.52 -57.18
N ALA A 698 40.12 -28.20 -57.33
CA ALA A 698 41.10 -27.17 -57.72
C ALA A 698 40.66 -25.77 -57.24
N SER A 699 41.67 -24.91 -57.05
CA SER A 699 41.70 -23.43 -57.07
C SER A 699 40.64 -22.64 -56.31
#